data_AF-D1CFT9-F1
#
_entry.id   AF-D1CFT9-F1
#
_cell.length_a   1.000
_cell.length_b   1.000
_cell.length_c   1.000
_cell.angle_alpha   90.00
_cell.angle_beta   90.00
_cell.angle_gamma   90.00
#
_symmetry.space_group_name_H-M   'P 1'
#
loop_
_entity.id
_entity.type
_entity.pdbx_description
1 polymer ?
#
loop_
_entity_poly.entity_id
_entity_poly.type
_entity_poly.pdbx_seq_one_letter_code
_entity_poly.pdbx_strand_id
1 'polypeptide(L)'
;MEIRNKLNDLAYNLKWSWTPSTAELFSHIDSENWQKTKHNPVLLLKKISDERLRMLLADKSFVDRVNQEHDSLQRYLEANNTWFSENYGARDFSVAYFSAEFGLVECLPIYSGGLGVLAGDHLKSASDLGIPLVGVGLLYKNGYFFQKIDENGWQQEEYPDINYLHTPLTLVTDMSGNRVIGEVDVADAVVKFQIWKARVGRVDLYLLDTNLEENQAPYRDITDKLYGGDSEKRIQQEIVLGIGGIRALRMLGLYPQVYHMNEGHSAFLVLERMREMIQDMGKSFEEALETVRSTNVFTTHTPVAAGHDYFSIDLIERYLQSYINKLGISFEQLLALGRKRPEDENELFCMTVLALKSSSKNNGVSKLHGRVSQEMWRSLWPELPVEDVPIGYVTNGVHAPTWLSSSLRDILSDSEGNIDWQKILEVDDELLWRLHKELKRQLIELVNSRSKIGKLGNLTEDVLTIGFARRFATYKRATLLFSDEEKLAAILNNPQHPVQILFSGKAHPRDNGGKELIQKIVQLSKREPFLGKIAFIEDYDLEIARHLVRGCDVWLNNPVRPMEASGTSGMKASMNGVLNASTLDGWWAEAWESSNKGSDGFGWAIGDGKVYESPEVQNEVESRAIYELLEASIIPLFYDRDEKGIPRKWVKMMKEAISGLGPKFTTDRMLKEYVEGFYMVDRTDDKILV
;
A
#
# COMPACT_ATOMS: atom_id res chain seq x y z
N MET A 1 -29.10 -12.48 21.60
CA MET A 1 -27.78 -13.15 21.51
C MET A 1 -27.35 -13.29 20.05
N GLU A 2 -28.23 -13.80 19.17
CA GLU A 2 -27.96 -13.97 17.73
C GLU A 2 -27.46 -12.69 17.01
N ILE A 3 -28.19 -11.56 17.10
CA ILE A 3 -27.79 -10.31 16.44
C ILE A 3 -26.44 -9.78 16.91
N ARG A 4 -26.10 -9.98 18.18
CA ARG A 4 -24.79 -9.59 18.73
C ARG A 4 -23.66 -10.41 18.10
N ASN A 5 -23.89 -11.70 17.85
CA ASN A 5 -22.92 -12.55 17.17
C ASN A 5 -22.74 -12.11 15.72
N LYS A 6 -23.84 -11.81 15.01
CA LYS A 6 -23.77 -11.28 13.63
C LYS A 6 -23.01 -9.97 13.54
N LEU A 7 -23.23 -9.04 14.49
CA LEU A 7 -22.45 -7.80 14.59
C LEU A 7 -20.96 -8.06 14.84
N ASN A 8 -20.61 -9.03 15.68
CA ASN A 8 -19.23 -9.43 15.90
C ASN A 8 -18.60 -10.03 14.63
N ASP A 9 -19.31 -10.91 13.92
CA ASP A 9 -18.82 -11.49 12.66
C ASP A 9 -18.51 -10.39 11.63
N LEU A 10 -19.44 -9.42 11.50
CA LEU A 10 -19.26 -8.25 10.65
C LEU A 10 -18.09 -7.38 11.10
N ALA A 11 -17.87 -7.20 12.41
CA ALA A 11 -16.79 -6.36 12.93
C ALA A 11 -15.40 -6.96 12.75
N TYR A 12 -15.28 -8.29 12.89
CA TYR A 12 -14.01 -9.02 12.82
C TYR A 12 -13.61 -9.46 11.40
N ASN A 13 -14.49 -9.35 10.40
CA ASN A 13 -14.13 -9.52 9.00
C ASN A 13 -13.96 -8.16 8.31
N LEU A 14 -12.75 -7.82 7.91
CA LEU A 14 -12.38 -6.51 7.36
C LEU A 14 -13.11 -6.11 6.08
N LYS A 15 -13.90 -7.00 5.46
CA LYS A 15 -14.77 -6.68 4.32
C LYS A 15 -15.67 -5.46 4.56
N TRP A 16 -16.04 -5.17 5.81
CA TRP A 16 -16.77 -3.95 6.16
C TRP A 16 -16.06 -2.67 5.67
N SER A 17 -14.73 -2.68 5.56
CA SER A 17 -13.94 -1.49 5.20
C SER A 17 -14.01 -1.11 3.72
N TRP A 18 -14.41 -2.04 2.84
CA TRP A 18 -14.69 -1.76 1.43
C TRP A 18 -16.15 -2.03 1.04
N THR A 19 -17.03 -2.25 2.03
CA THR A 19 -18.49 -2.41 1.87
C THR A 19 -19.19 -1.21 2.54
N PRO A 20 -19.55 -0.15 1.78
CA PRO A 20 -20.10 1.09 2.35
C PRO A 20 -21.33 0.86 3.24
N SER A 21 -22.25 -0.01 2.83
CA SER A 21 -23.47 -0.31 3.59
C SER A 21 -23.20 -0.90 4.99
N THR A 22 -22.15 -1.71 5.12
CA THR A 22 -21.70 -2.27 6.41
C THR A 22 -21.00 -1.22 7.26
N ALA A 23 -20.16 -0.36 6.68
CA ALA A 23 -19.52 0.74 7.41
C ALA A 23 -20.56 1.74 7.94
N GLU A 24 -21.58 2.05 7.14
CA GLU A 24 -22.71 2.89 7.55
C GLU A 24 -23.56 2.24 8.64
N LEU A 25 -23.73 0.91 8.62
CA LEU A 25 -24.40 0.19 9.71
C LEU A 25 -23.70 0.46 11.05
N PHE A 26 -22.36 0.40 11.10
CA PHE A 26 -21.60 0.73 12.31
C PHE A 26 -21.68 2.21 12.67
N SER A 27 -21.62 3.12 11.69
CA SER A 27 -21.82 4.55 11.92
C SER A 27 -23.20 4.85 12.53
N HIS A 28 -24.24 4.13 12.14
CA HIS A 28 -25.61 4.31 12.66
C HIS A 28 -25.77 3.85 14.13
N ILE A 29 -24.94 2.91 14.59
CA ILE A 29 -24.96 2.46 15.99
C ILE A 29 -24.67 3.65 16.92
N ASP A 30 -23.57 4.35 16.65
CA ASP A 30 -23.14 5.55 17.37
C ASP A 30 -22.10 6.31 16.51
N SER A 31 -22.55 7.35 15.83
CA SER A 31 -21.74 8.09 14.85
C SER A 31 -20.59 8.87 15.50
N GLU A 32 -20.77 9.34 16.73
CA GLU A 32 -19.74 10.06 17.47
C GLU A 32 -18.61 9.12 17.89
N ASN A 33 -18.96 7.97 18.49
CA ASN A 33 -17.96 6.97 18.86
C ASN A 33 -17.32 6.31 17.63
N TRP A 34 -18.04 6.17 16.52
CA TRP A 34 -17.47 5.69 15.25
C TRP A 34 -16.28 6.55 14.80
N GLN A 35 -16.42 7.88 14.82
CA GLN A 35 -15.33 8.80 14.51
C GLN A 35 -14.21 8.76 15.56
N LYS A 36 -14.56 8.81 16.86
CA LYS A 36 -13.57 8.78 17.97
C LYS A 36 -12.75 7.50 18.02
N THR A 37 -13.27 6.40 17.49
CA THR A 37 -12.58 5.11 17.46
C THR A 37 -11.78 4.87 16.17
N LYS A 38 -11.68 5.88 15.28
CA LYS A 38 -11.07 5.76 13.95
C LYS A 38 -11.70 4.61 13.16
N HIS A 39 -13.04 4.60 13.08
CA HIS A 39 -13.80 3.64 12.28
C HIS A 39 -13.53 2.19 12.69
N ASN A 40 -13.38 1.93 14.00
CA ASN A 40 -13.09 0.62 14.54
C ASN A 40 -14.37 -0.04 15.08
N PRO A 41 -14.97 -0.99 14.35
CA PRO A 41 -16.24 -1.59 14.77
C PRO A 41 -16.09 -2.45 16.02
N VAL A 42 -14.94 -3.08 16.24
CA VAL A 42 -14.69 -3.88 17.46
C VAL A 42 -14.67 -2.99 18.70
N LEU A 43 -13.94 -1.88 18.64
CA LEU A 43 -13.89 -0.94 19.76
C LEU A 43 -15.22 -0.21 19.96
N LEU A 44 -15.93 0.11 18.88
CA LEU A 44 -17.27 0.69 18.93
C LEU A 44 -18.24 -0.22 19.71
N LEU A 45 -18.31 -1.51 19.34
CA LEU A 45 -19.18 -2.49 19.99
C LEU A 45 -18.80 -2.76 21.45
N LYS A 46 -17.56 -2.48 21.85
CA LYS A 46 -17.12 -2.53 23.26
C LYS A 46 -17.49 -1.28 24.05
N LYS A 47 -17.61 -0.12 23.39
CA LYS A 47 -17.94 1.17 24.02
C LYS A 47 -19.43 1.47 24.06
N ILE A 48 -20.24 0.79 23.27
CA ILE A 48 -21.69 0.98 23.25
C ILE A 48 -22.31 0.71 24.63
N SER A 49 -23.23 1.56 25.06
CA SER A 49 -23.96 1.33 26.31
C SER A 49 -25.01 0.22 26.17
N ASP A 50 -25.29 -0.50 27.26
CA ASP A 50 -26.33 -1.53 27.28
C ASP A 50 -27.71 -0.98 26.91
N GLU A 51 -28.00 0.27 27.27
CA GLU A 51 -29.25 0.96 26.94
C GLU A 51 -29.35 1.21 25.43
N ARG A 52 -28.32 1.79 24.82
CA ARG A 52 -28.29 2.02 23.37
C ARG A 52 -28.39 0.71 22.60
N LEU A 53 -27.68 -0.32 23.05
CA LEU A 53 -27.78 -1.66 22.45
C LEU A 53 -29.21 -2.22 22.56
N ARG A 54 -29.87 -2.10 23.71
CA ARG A 54 -31.28 -2.53 23.86
C ARG A 54 -32.23 -1.77 22.93
N MET A 55 -32.04 -0.47 22.76
CA MET A 55 -32.83 0.33 21.81
C MET A 55 -32.65 -0.15 20.38
N LEU A 56 -31.41 -0.37 19.93
CA LEU A 56 -31.11 -0.87 18.59
C LEU A 56 -31.67 -2.28 18.36
N LEU A 57 -31.60 -3.16 19.37
CA LEU A 57 -32.16 -4.50 19.28
C LEU A 57 -33.70 -4.53 19.28
N ALA A 58 -34.36 -3.46 19.76
CA ALA A 58 -35.80 -3.31 19.69
C ALA A 58 -36.26 -2.67 18.35
N ASP A 59 -35.35 -2.04 17.60
CA ASP A 59 -35.62 -1.48 16.29
C ASP A 59 -35.54 -2.57 15.21
N LYS A 60 -36.70 -2.95 14.70
CA LYS A 60 -36.82 -3.96 13.64
C LYS A 60 -36.03 -3.60 12.38
N SER A 61 -36.01 -2.32 12.00
CA SER A 61 -35.30 -1.88 10.79
C SER A 61 -33.79 -2.07 10.91
N PHE A 62 -33.24 -1.78 12.10
CA PHE A 62 -31.83 -2.01 12.40
C PHE A 62 -31.50 -3.51 12.38
N VAL A 63 -32.33 -4.33 13.03
CA VAL A 63 -32.16 -5.80 13.07
C VAL A 63 -32.20 -6.40 11.67
N ASP A 64 -33.15 -5.99 10.84
CA ASP A 64 -33.27 -6.45 9.46
C ASP A 64 -32.03 -6.07 8.64
N ARG A 65 -31.49 -4.84 8.83
CA ARG A 65 -30.24 -4.41 8.19
C ARG A 65 -29.04 -5.24 8.64
N VAL A 66 -28.91 -5.57 9.93
CA VAL A 66 -27.82 -6.44 10.43
C VAL A 66 -27.90 -7.82 9.78
N ASN A 67 -29.09 -8.40 9.68
CA ASN A 67 -29.29 -9.69 9.02
C ASN A 67 -28.90 -9.62 7.54
N GLN A 68 -29.35 -8.60 6.81
CA GLN A 68 -29.02 -8.42 5.40
C GLN A 68 -27.50 -8.29 5.16
N GLU A 69 -26.79 -7.51 5.97
CA GLU A 69 -25.34 -7.34 5.88
C GLU A 69 -24.60 -8.64 6.22
N HIS A 70 -25.07 -9.37 7.24
CA HIS A 70 -24.48 -10.67 7.61
C HIS A 70 -24.72 -11.73 6.52
N ASP A 71 -25.93 -11.84 5.99
CA ASP A 71 -26.27 -12.76 4.89
C ASP A 71 -25.51 -12.41 3.60
N SER A 72 -25.26 -11.12 3.36
CA SER A 72 -24.39 -10.65 2.27
C SER A 72 -22.94 -11.10 2.48
N LEU A 73 -22.42 -10.99 3.70
CA LEU A 73 -21.09 -11.51 4.04
C LEU A 73 -21.02 -13.04 3.88
N GLN A 74 -22.01 -13.80 4.35
CA GLN A 74 -22.00 -15.27 4.19
C GLN A 74 -22.05 -15.67 2.71
N ARG A 75 -22.95 -15.08 1.91
CA ARG A 75 -23.00 -15.32 0.46
C ARG A 75 -21.69 -15.01 -0.23
N TYR A 76 -21.00 -13.95 0.18
CA TYR A 76 -19.65 -13.66 -0.30
C TYR A 76 -18.70 -14.79 0.10
N LEU A 77 -18.56 -15.11 1.39
CA LEU A 77 -17.59 -16.11 1.86
C LEU A 77 -17.79 -17.50 1.24
N GLU A 78 -19.04 -17.90 1.01
CA GLU A 78 -19.43 -19.22 0.49
C GLU A 78 -19.54 -19.28 -1.05
N ALA A 79 -19.32 -18.16 -1.76
CA ALA A 79 -19.45 -18.12 -3.21
C ALA A 79 -18.43 -19.06 -3.90
N ASN A 80 -18.94 -19.97 -4.73
CA ASN A 80 -18.15 -20.92 -5.52
C ASN A 80 -18.04 -20.52 -7.01
N ASN A 81 -18.44 -19.30 -7.34
CA ASN A 81 -18.40 -18.70 -8.68
C ASN A 81 -17.50 -17.45 -8.70
N THR A 82 -16.40 -17.49 -7.95
CA THR A 82 -15.36 -16.45 -8.02
C THR A 82 -14.55 -16.61 -9.30
N TRP A 83 -13.90 -15.52 -9.76
CA TRP A 83 -13.05 -15.56 -10.95
C TRP A 83 -12.04 -16.72 -10.89
N PHE A 84 -11.37 -16.94 -9.76
CA PHE A 84 -10.41 -18.03 -9.63
C PHE A 84 -11.08 -19.41 -9.78
N SER A 85 -12.20 -19.63 -9.09
CA SER A 85 -12.93 -20.91 -9.16
C SER A 85 -13.48 -21.22 -10.56
N GLU A 86 -13.92 -20.20 -11.30
CA GLU A 86 -14.44 -20.35 -12.67
C GLU A 86 -13.31 -20.66 -13.67
N ASN A 87 -12.11 -20.11 -13.47
CA ASN A 87 -10.99 -20.27 -14.40
C ASN A 87 -10.11 -21.48 -14.09
N TYR A 88 -10.01 -21.90 -12.81
CA TYR A 88 -9.08 -22.95 -12.37
C TYR A 88 -9.74 -24.10 -11.61
N GLY A 89 -11.04 -24.02 -11.29
CA GLY A 89 -11.76 -25.06 -10.56
C GLY A 89 -11.29 -25.26 -9.12
N ALA A 90 -11.78 -26.34 -8.49
CA ALA A 90 -11.29 -26.77 -7.19
C ALA A 90 -9.95 -27.51 -7.37
N ARG A 91 -8.87 -26.97 -6.79
CA ARG A 91 -7.54 -27.59 -6.79
C ARG A 91 -6.80 -27.35 -5.48
N ASP A 92 -5.86 -28.25 -5.18
CA ASP A 92 -4.92 -28.09 -4.08
C ASP A 92 -3.84 -27.08 -4.48
N PHE A 93 -4.18 -25.81 -4.33
CA PHE A 93 -3.33 -24.69 -4.67
C PHE A 93 -3.54 -23.56 -3.67
N SER A 94 -2.46 -22.99 -3.17
CA SER A 94 -2.46 -21.76 -2.39
C SER A 94 -1.16 -20.98 -2.50
N VAL A 95 -1.25 -19.68 -2.25
CA VAL A 95 -0.13 -18.73 -2.27
C VAL A 95 0.11 -18.20 -0.86
N ALA A 96 1.37 -18.16 -0.43
CA ALA A 96 1.79 -17.43 0.75
C ALA A 96 2.39 -16.07 0.34
N TYR A 97 1.71 -14.97 0.66
CA TYR A 97 2.17 -13.62 0.38
C TYR A 97 2.82 -13.00 1.62
N PHE A 98 4.14 -12.84 1.59
CA PHE A 98 4.93 -12.30 2.69
C PHE A 98 5.17 -10.81 2.50
N SER A 99 4.87 -10.01 3.53
CA SER A 99 5.23 -8.59 3.53
C SER A 99 5.49 -8.08 4.94
N ALA A 100 6.39 -7.10 5.05
CA ALA A 100 6.63 -6.39 6.31
C ALA A 100 5.49 -5.43 6.67
N GLU A 101 4.62 -5.04 5.74
CA GLU A 101 3.55 -4.08 6.01
C GLU A 101 2.24 -4.37 5.28
N PHE A 102 1.11 -4.02 5.91
CA PHE A 102 -0.24 -4.19 5.35
C PHE A 102 -1.16 -3.00 5.66
N GLY A 103 -1.52 -2.22 4.64
CA GLY A 103 -2.42 -1.08 4.72
C GLY A 103 -3.86 -1.49 4.50
N LEU A 104 -4.51 -2.02 5.55
CA LEU A 104 -5.86 -2.59 5.46
C LEU A 104 -6.96 -1.60 5.88
N VAL A 105 -6.85 -1.08 7.10
CA VAL A 105 -7.81 -0.19 7.79
C VAL A 105 -7.07 0.72 8.78
N GLU A 106 -7.66 1.87 9.11
CA GLU A 106 -7.06 2.90 9.96
C GLU A 106 -6.79 2.41 11.40
N CYS A 107 -7.66 1.53 11.90
CA CYS A 107 -7.55 0.97 13.24
C CYS A 107 -6.50 -0.15 13.37
N LEU A 108 -5.80 -0.49 12.28
CA LEU A 108 -4.68 -1.42 12.25
C LEU A 108 -3.49 -0.79 11.49
N PRO A 109 -2.74 0.14 12.12
CA PRO A 109 -1.70 0.94 11.47
C PRO A 109 -0.37 0.18 11.30
N ILE A 110 -0.42 -1.01 10.67
CA ILE A 110 0.74 -1.88 10.40
C ILE A 110 1.35 -1.62 9.01
N TYR A 111 1.35 -0.35 8.60
CA TYR A 111 1.94 0.10 7.33
C TYR A 111 2.54 1.50 7.44
N SER A 112 3.49 1.81 6.56
CA SER A 112 4.18 3.10 6.50
C SER A 112 3.88 3.87 5.21
N GLY A 113 3.61 3.19 4.10
CA GLY A 113 3.50 3.84 2.80
C GLY A 113 2.91 2.97 1.70
N GLY A 114 3.35 3.24 0.46
CA GLY A 114 2.75 2.67 -0.75
C GLY A 114 2.89 1.15 -0.87
N LEU A 115 3.97 0.55 -0.34
CA LEU A 115 4.20 -0.89 -0.36
C LEU A 115 3.14 -1.62 0.49
N GLY A 116 2.88 -1.16 1.70
CA GLY A 116 1.89 -1.74 2.60
C GLY A 116 0.47 -1.49 2.11
N VAL A 117 0.17 -0.31 1.55
CA VAL A 117 -1.14 -0.07 0.95
C VAL A 117 -1.37 -0.98 -0.26
N LEU A 118 -0.36 -1.23 -1.08
CA LEU A 118 -0.43 -2.22 -2.15
C LEU A 118 -0.67 -3.63 -1.60
N ALA A 119 0.08 -4.04 -0.57
CA ALA A 119 -0.13 -5.35 0.07
C ALA A 119 -1.56 -5.51 0.62
N GLY A 120 -2.12 -4.46 1.22
CA GLY A 120 -3.51 -4.44 1.66
C GLY A 120 -4.51 -4.58 0.51
N ASP A 121 -4.32 -3.82 -0.58
CA ASP A 121 -5.14 -3.92 -1.79
C ASP A 121 -4.98 -5.29 -2.48
N HIS A 122 -3.78 -5.89 -2.42
CA HIS A 122 -3.49 -7.23 -2.94
C HIS A 122 -4.32 -8.29 -2.21
N LEU A 123 -4.38 -8.26 -0.87
CA LEU A 123 -5.21 -9.20 -0.10
C LEU A 123 -6.71 -8.99 -0.37
N LYS A 124 -7.16 -7.74 -0.51
CA LYS A 124 -8.57 -7.42 -0.81
C LYS A 124 -8.98 -7.95 -2.19
N SER A 125 -8.18 -7.70 -3.23
CA SER A 125 -8.43 -8.25 -4.57
C SER A 125 -8.32 -9.77 -4.62
N ALA A 126 -7.34 -10.38 -3.93
CA ALA A 126 -7.24 -11.83 -3.83
C ALA A 126 -8.50 -12.42 -3.19
N SER A 127 -9.03 -11.76 -2.16
CA SER A 127 -10.30 -12.11 -1.54
C SER A 127 -11.46 -12.00 -2.51
N ASP A 128 -11.62 -10.88 -3.21
CA ASP A 128 -12.72 -10.65 -4.15
C ASP A 128 -12.70 -11.62 -5.33
N LEU A 129 -11.51 -11.89 -5.89
CA LEU A 129 -11.30 -12.85 -6.98
C LEU A 129 -11.35 -14.32 -6.53
N GLY A 130 -11.38 -14.59 -5.22
CA GLY A 130 -11.38 -15.94 -4.66
C GLY A 130 -10.08 -16.72 -4.85
N ILE A 131 -8.95 -16.02 -4.96
CA ILE A 131 -7.62 -16.63 -5.07
C ILE A 131 -7.26 -17.25 -3.71
N PRO A 132 -6.92 -18.55 -3.62
CA PRO A 132 -6.47 -19.18 -2.39
C PRO A 132 -5.13 -18.58 -1.95
N LEU A 133 -5.17 -17.56 -1.10
CA LEU A 133 -4.00 -16.81 -0.68
C LEU A 133 -4.07 -16.57 0.82
N VAL A 134 -2.91 -16.69 1.47
CA VAL A 134 -2.70 -16.29 2.87
C VAL A 134 -1.63 -15.22 2.94
N GLY A 135 -1.86 -14.20 3.77
CA GLY A 135 -0.86 -13.18 4.07
C GLY A 135 -0.03 -13.57 5.28
N VAL A 136 1.26 -13.23 5.27
CA VAL A 136 2.17 -13.38 6.42
C VAL A 136 2.91 -12.06 6.66
N GLY A 137 2.89 -11.58 7.90
CA GLY A 137 3.54 -10.34 8.32
C GLY A 137 3.92 -10.31 9.80
N LEU A 138 4.33 -9.14 10.28
CA LEU A 138 4.61 -8.88 11.70
C LEU A 138 3.52 -8.00 12.32
N LEU A 139 3.19 -8.23 13.59
CA LEU A 139 2.29 -7.37 14.36
C LEU A 139 3.09 -6.37 15.20
N TYR A 140 3.19 -5.14 14.71
CA TYR A 140 3.92 -4.08 15.40
C TYR A 140 3.10 -3.46 16.53
N LYS A 141 3.63 -3.49 17.75
CA LYS A 141 3.00 -2.92 18.97
C LYS A 141 2.62 -1.46 18.82
N ASN A 142 3.45 -0.68 18.13
CA ASN A 142 3.28 0.76 17.95
C ASN A 142 2.90 1.14 16.51
N GLY A 143 2.74 0.16 15.61
CA GLY A 143 2.57 0.44 14.17
C GLY A 143 3.79 1.17 13.59
N TYR A 144 3.54 2.13 12.70
CA TYR A 144 4.59 3.03 12.21
C TYR A 144 4.87 4.17 13.21
N PHE A 145 4.17 5.29 13.09
CA PHE A 145 4.09 6.34 14.11
C PHE A 145 2.91 7.27 13.83
N PHE A 146 2.43 7.94 14.88
CA PHE A 146 1.52 9.07 14.78
C PHE A 146 2.32 10.36 14.57
N GLN A 147 2.02 11.09 13.50
CA GLN A 147 2.73 12.32 13.15
C GLN A 147 2.13 13.50 13.91
N LYS A 148 2.98 14.32 14.52
CA LYS A 148 2.63 15.69 14.93
C LYS A 148 3.59 16.66 14.30
N ILE A 149 3.11 17.85 13.96
CA ILE A 149 3.96 18.93 13.51
C ILE A 149 4.01 19.97 14.64
N ASP A 150 5.23 20.32 15.06
CA ASP A 150 5.43 21.30 16.11
C ASP A 150 5.27 22.75 15.60
N GLU A 151 5.43 23.70 16.52
CA GLU A 151 5.24 25.13 16.24
C GLU A 151 6.15 25.64 15.11
N ASN A 152 7.36 25.08 15.01
CA ASN A 152 8.38 25.41 14.01
C ASN A 152 8.14 24.72 12.66
N GLY A 153 7.13 23.86 12.57
CA GLY A 153 6.84 23.05 11.39
C GLY A 153 7.62 21.74 11.32
N TRP A 154 8.35 21.36 12.38
CA TRP A 154 9.14 20.15 12.39
C TRP A 154 8.28 18.93 12.76
N GLN A 155 8.56 17.80 12.10
CA GLN A 155 7.87 16.54 12.36
C GLN A 155 8.37 15.88 13.64
N GLN A 156 7.41 15.57 14.52
CA GLN A 156 7.56 14.77 15.73
C GLN A 156 6.84 13.42 15.55
N GLU A 157 7.45 12.36 16.08
CA GLU A 157 6.89 11.01 16.05
C GLU A 157 6.36 10.60 17.43
N GLU A 158 5.10 10.15 17.49
CA GLU A 158 4.53 9.51 18.67
C GLU A 158 4.25 8.03 18.41
N TYR A 159 4.55 7.18 19.39
CA TYR A 159 4.44 5.72 19.30
C TYR A 159 3.45 5.19 20.35
N PRO A 160 2.14 5.41 20.19
CA PRO A 160 1.15 4.86 21.11
C PRO A 160 1.13 3.33 21.02
N ASP A 161 0.88 2.67 22.16
CA ASP A 161 0.66 1.23 22.18
C ASP A 161 -0.70 0.88 21.56
N ILE A 162 -0.71 -0.07 20.63
CA ILE A 162 -1.93 -0.65 20.07
C ILE A 162 -2.41 -1.74 21.02
N ASN A 163 -3.63 -1.58 21.53
CA ASN A 163 -4.29 -2.64 22.26
C ASN A 163 -4.93 -3.62 21.27
N TYR A 164 -4.27 -4.75 21.02
CA TYR A 164 -4.74 -5.77 20.06
C TYR A 164 -6.12 -6.35 20.43
N LEU A 165 -6.52 -6.32 21.70
CA LEU A 165 -7.88 -6.75 22.09
C LEU A 165 -8.95 -5.81 21.54
N HIS A 166 -8.60 -4.59 21.15
CA HIS A 166 -9.52 -3.60 20.59
C HIS A 166 -9.49 -3.55 19.07
N THR A 167 -8.68 -4.38 18.40
CA THR A 167 -8.58 -4.42 16.94
C THR A 167 -9.38 -5.61 16.38
N PRO A 168 -9.64 -5.65 15.06
CA PRO A 168 -10.25 -6.82 14.39
C PRO A 168 -9.26 -7.99 14.24
N LEU A 169 -8.42 -8.22 15.25
CA LEU A 169 -7.49 -9.34 15.32
C LEU A 169 -8.03 -10.40 16.27
N THR A 170 -7.77 -11.65 15.93
CA THR A 170 -8.05 -12.81 16.78
C THR A 170 -6.77 -13.55 17.07
N LEU A 171 -6.53 -13.93 18.33
CA LEU A 171 -5.37 -14.74 18.68
C LEU A 171 -5.58 -16.17 18.17
N VAL A 172 -4.59 -16.72 17.48
CA VAL A 172 -4.62 -18.11 17.03
C VAL A 172 -4.44 -19.03 18.24
N THR A 173 -5.35 -19.98 18.38
CA THR A 173 -5.36 -20.96 19.47
C THR A 173 -5.44 -22.38 18.91
N ASP A 174 -4.94 -23.34 19.69
CA ASP A 174 -5.11 -24.77 19.42
C ASP A 174 -6.56 -25.21 19.68
N MET A 175 -6.85 -26.50 19.42
CA MET A 175 -8.19 -27.08 19.64
C MET A 175 -8.66 -27.03 21.11
N SER A 176 -7.75 -26.80 22.05
CA SER A 176 -8.04 -26.67 23.49
C SER A 176 -8.22 -25.22 23.92
N GLY A 177 -8.07 -24.25 23.01
CA GLY A 177 -8.14 -22.82 23.29
C GLY A 177 -6.86 -22.22 23.84
N ASN A 178 -5.74 -22.95 23.87
CA ASN A 178 -4.45 -22.41 24.27
C ASN A 178 -3.81 -21.65 23.11
N ARG A 179 -3.11 -20.55 23.41
CA ARG A 179 -2.36 -19.80 22.38
C ARG A 179 -1.34 -20.70 21.67
N VAL A 180 -1.25 -20.56 20.36
CA VAL A 180 -0.20 -21.22 19.56
C VAL A 180 1.08 -20.40 19.69
N ILE A 181 2.14 -21.01 20.22
CA ILE A 181 3.46 -20.39 20.40
C ILE A 181 4.47 -21.06 19.48
N GLY A 182 5.01 -20.29 18.54
CA GLY A 182 6.14 -20.68 17.72
C GLY A 182 7.47 -20.22 18.32
N GLU A 183 8.56 -20.80 17.83
CA GLU A 183 9.92 -20.49 18.25
C GLU A 183 10.80 -20.25 17.02
N VAL A 184 11.73 -19.30 17.12
CA VAL A 184 12.73 -18.99 16.10
C VAL A 184 14.07 -18.67 16.75
N ASP A 185 15.15 -19.19 16.17
CA ASP A 185 16.50 -18.90 16.65
C ASP A 185 16.92 -17.51 16.17
N VAL A 186 17.33 -16.67 17.11
CA VAL A 186 17.78 -15.29 16.88
C VAL A 186 19.12 -15.12 17.57
N ALA A 187 20.20 -15.35 16.82
CA ALA A 187 21.55 -15.56 17.34
C ALA A 187 21.56 -16.69 18.39
N ASP A 188 22.00 -16.41 19.61
CA ASP A 188 22.14 -17.40 20.69
C ASP A 188 20.85 -17.62 21.51
N ALA A 189 19.74 -16.98 21.14
CA ALA A 189 18.47 -17.06 21.86
C ALA A 189 17.37 -17.71 21.02
N VAL A 190 16.53 -18.49 21.69
CA VAL A 190 15.26 -18.96 21.13
C VAL A 190 14.19 -17.92 21.47
N VAL A 191 13.69 -17.23 20.45
CA VAL A 191 12.64 -16.21 20.57
C VAL A 191 11.30 -16.86 20.31
N LYS A 192 10.37 -16.68 21.24
CA LYS A 192 8.99 -17.13 21.11
C LYS A 192 8.16 -16.10 20.35
N PHE A 193 7.18 -16.55 19.57
CA PHE A 193 6.19 -15.66 18.99
C PHE A 193 4.79 -16.28 19.08
N GLN A 194 3.79 -15.42 19.22
CA GLN A 194 2.39 -15.81 19.07
C GLN A 194 1.87 -15.36 17.70
N ILE A 195 0.77 -15.94 17.25
CA ILE A 195 0.19 -15.67 15.93
C ILE A 195 -1.17 -15.00 16.12
N TRP A 196 -1.34 -13.85 15.48
CA TRP A 196 -2.62 -13.15 15.36
C TRP A 196 -3.17 -13.30 13.95
N LYS A 197 -4.49 -13.36 13.82
CA LYS A 197 -5.20 -13.51 12.55
C LYS A 197 -6.14 -12.34 12.32
N ALA A 198 -6.00 -11.71 11.14
CA ALA A 198 -6.99 -10.79 10.57
C ALA A 198 -7.71 -11.48 9.40
N ARG A 199 -9.04 -11.35 9.34
CA ARG A 199 -9.83 -11.85 8.20
C ARG A 199 -10.05 -10.72 7.19
N VAL A 200 -9.39 -10.81 6.04
CA VAL A 200 -9.54 -9.88 4.91
C VAL A 200 -10.51 -10.51 3.91
N GLY A 201 -11.81 -10.42 4.18
CA GLY A 201 -12.82 -11.14 3.40
C GLY A 201 -12.61 -12.66 3.52
N ARG A 202 -12.23 -13.32 2.42
CA ARG A 202 -11.89 -14.76 2.30
C ARG A 202 -10.42 -15.05 2.64
N VAL A 203 -9.55 -14.03 2.60
CA VAL A 203 -8.11 -14.18 2.83
C VAL A 203 -7.79 -14.04 4.31
N ASP A 204 -6.99 -14.97 4.83
CA ASP A 204 -6.44 -14.88 6.18
C ASP A 204 -5.05 -14.22 6.15
N LEU A 205 -4.85 -13.21 6.99
CA LEU A 205 -3.55 -12.61 7.26
C LEU A 205 -3.06 -13.01 8.65
N TYR A 206 -1.92 -13.68 8.69
CA TYR A 206 -1.23 -14.09 9.92
C TYR A 206 -0.12 -13.10 10.27
N LEU A 207 -0.16 -12.59 11.50
CA LEU A 207 0.79 -11.60 12.00
C LEU A 207 1.52 -12.16 13.22
N LEU A 208 2.85 -12.20 13.15
CA LEU A 208 3.70 -12.71 14.22
C LEU A 208 4.01 -11.61 15.23
N ASP A 209 3.92 -11.95 16.51
CA ASP A 209 4.14 -11.03 17.64
C ASP A 209 5.12 -11.65 18.64
N THR A 210 6.27 -11.00 18.85
CA THR A 210 7.28 -11.44 19.82
C THR A 210 7.14 -10.76 21.18
N ASN A 211 6.18 -9.84 21.36
CA ASN A 211 5.95 -9.12 22.62
C ASN A 211 5.26 -10.02 23.67
N LEU A 212 6.01 -11.04 24.11
CA LEU A 212 5.64 -12.06 25.06
C LEU A 212 6.46 -11.90 26.34
N GLU A 213 5.85 -12.09 27.51
CA GLU A 213 6.56 -12.03 28.79
C GLU A 213 7.63 -13.12 28.92
N GLU A 214 7.48 -14.22 28.18
CA GLU A 214 8.45 -15.32 28.09
C GLU A 214 9.75 -14.92 27.39
N ASN A 215 9.74 -13.84 26.59
CA ASN A 215 10.92 -13.33 25.93
C ASN A 215 11.60 -12.25 26.78
N GLN A 216 12.94 -12.21 26.72
CA GLN A 216 13.68 -11.07 27.28
C GLN A 216 13.34 -9.78 26.52
N ALA A 217 13.43 -8.64 27.21
CA ALA A 217 13.00 -7.34 26.69
C ALA A 217 13.53 -7.01 25.26
N PRO A 218 14.82 -7.21 24.92
CA PRO A 218 15.31 -6.91 23.57
C PRO A 218 14.61 -7.69 22.45
N TYR A 219 14.17 -8.92 22.74
CA TYR A 219 13.49 -9.80 21.79
C TYR A 219 11.98 -9.55 21.72
N ARG A 220 11.38 -9.05 22.82
CA ARG A 220 10.01 -8.50 22.79
C ARG A 220 9.91 -7.32 21.84
N ASP A 221 10.93 -6.49 21.85
CA ASP A 221 10.99 -5.29 21.02
C ASP A 221 11.30 -5.60 19.54
N ILE A 222 11.38 -6.86 19.11
CA ILE A 222 11.52 -7.16 17.66
C ILE A 222 10.27 -6.69 16.92
N THR A 223 9.10 -6.87 17.52
CA THR A 223 7.82 -6.42 16.95
C THR A 223 7.29 -5.15 17.60
N ASP A 224 8.16 -4.22 18.02
CA ASP A 224 7.71 -2.92 18.58
C ASP A 224 7.19 -1.98 17.48
N LYS A 225 8.04 -1.65 16.50
CA LYS A 225 7.83 -0.57 15.53
C LYS A 225 8.15 -1.04 14.12
N LEU A 226 7.29 -0.64 13.18
CA LEU A 226 7.53 -0.82 11.75
C LEU A 226 8.66 0.12 11.31
N TYR A 227 9.70 -0.45 10.68
CA TYR A 227 10.91 0.28 10.26
C TYR A 227 11.60 1.06 11.41
N GLY A 228 11.44 0.58 12.65
CA GLY A 228 12.19 1.05 13.81
C GLY A 228 13.55 0.34 13.95
N GLY A 229 14.34 0.80 14.92
CA GLY A 229 15.61 0.16 15.28
C GLY A 229 16.73 0.32 14.25
N ASP A 230 17.89 -0.24 14.54
CA ASP A 230 19.09 -0.22 13.68
C ASP A 230 19.17 -1.49 12.80
N SER A 231 20.30 -1.68 12.12
CA SER A 231 20.54 -2.87 11.30
C SER A 231 20.41 -4.19 12.07
N GLU A 232 20.73 -4.19 13.38
CA GLU A 232 20.59 -5.38 14.22
C GLU A 232 19.12 -5.69 14.52
N LYS A 233 18.31 -4.68 14.84
CA LYS A 233 16.86 -4.88 14.96
C LYS A 233 16.25 -5.33 13.63
N ARG A 234 16.74 -4.79 12.51
CA ARG A 234 16.23 -5.09 11.18
C ARG A 234 16.44 -6.56 10.80
N ILE A 235 17.65 -7.10 10.96
CA ILE A 235 17.90 -8.52 10.68
C ILE A 235 17.05 -9.43 11.57
N GLN A 236 16.84 -9.07 12.84
CA GLN A 236 15.95 -9.82 13.75
C GLN A 236 14.49 -9.84 13.25
N GLN A 237 13.97 -8.70 12.78
CA GLN A 237 12.63 -8.62 12.20
C GLN A 237 12.50 -9.49 10.96
N GLU A 238 13.50 -9.46 10.07
CA GLU A 238 13.49 -10.24 8.83
C GLU A 238 13.61 -11.75 9.11
N ILE A 239 14.32 -12.16 10.16
CA ILE A 239 14.37 -13.55 10.64
C ILE A 239 12.99 -14.00 11.14
N VAL A 240 12.34 -13.20 12.01
CA VAL A 240 11.00 -13.54 12.51
C VAL A 240 9.99 -13.58 11.35
N LEU A 241 10.06 -12.63 10.42
CA LEU A 241 9.16 -12.59 9.27
C LEU A 241 9.37 -13.77 8.31
N GLY A 242 10.62 -14.00 7.89
CA GLY A 242 10.94 -15.03 6.91
C GLY A 242 10.90 -16.43 7.51
N ILE A 243 11.76 -16.72 8.48
CA ILE A 243 11.87 -18.04 9.11
C ILE A 243 10.67 -18.31 10.00
N GLY A 244 10.36 -17.38 10.92
CA GLY A 244 9.22 -17.53 11.82
C GLY A 244 7.90 -17.64 11.06
N GLY A 245 7.74 -16.90 9.96
CA GLY A 245 6.56 -16.98 9.10
C GLY A 245 6.37 -18.34 8.43
N ILE A 246 7.44 -19.01 7.95
CA ILE A 246 7.34 -20.39 7.45
C ILE A 246 6.91 -21.34 8.57
N ARG A 247 7.54 -21.25 9.76
CA ARG A 247 7.15 -22.07 10.92
C ARG A 247 5.70 -21.85 11.32
N ALA A 248 5.23 -20.61 11.31
CA ALA A 248 3.84 -20.27 11.59
C ALA A 248 2.88 -20.96 10.62
N LEU A 249 3.17 -20.95 9.31
CA LEU A 249 2.37 -21.67 8.32
C LEU A 249 2.30 -23.17 8.61
N ARG A 250 3.44 -23.81 8.96
CA ARG A 250 3.46 -25.24 9.33
C ARG A 250 2.62 -25.56 10.56
N MET A 251 2.71 -24.73 11.60
CA MET A 251 1.91 -24.89 12.82
C MET A 251 0.40 -24.77 12.55
N LEU A 252 0.02 -24.00 11.52
CA LEU A 252 -1.35 -23.85 11.04
C LEU A 252 -1.79 -24.96 10.08
N GLY A 253 -0.90 -25.90 9.74
CA GLY A 253 -1.16 -26.95 8.74
C GLY A 253 -1.20 -26.43 7.30
N LEU A 254 -0.57 -25.28 7.03
CA LEU A 254 -0.57 -24.65 5.71
C LEU A 254 0.73 -24.98 4.95
N TYR A 255 0.55 -25.50 3.73
CA TYR A 255 1.64 -25.88 2.82
C TYR A 255 1.44 -25.25 1.43
N PRO A 256 1.68 -23.95 1.27
CA PRO A 256 1.42 -23.26 0.01
C PRO A 256 2.35 -23.72 -1.13
N GLN A 257 1.82 -23.77 -2.35
CA GLN A 257 2.55 -24.17 -3.55
C GLN A 257 3.39 -23.02 -4.13
N VAL A 258 3.07 -21.77 -3.77
CA VAL A 258 3.81 -20.58 -4.17
C VAL A 258 4.09 -19.68 -2.97
N TYR A 259 5.31 -19.15 -2.90
CA TYR A 259 5.73 -18.20 -1.88
C TYR A 259 6.12 -16.89 -2.55
N HIS A 260 5.39 -15.83 -2.28
CA HIS A 260 5.59 -14.51 -2.86
C HIS A 260 6.23 -13.57 -1.83
N MET A 261 7.46 -13.15 -2.10
CA MET A 261 8.21 -12.14 -1.34
C MET A 261 7.93 -10.74 -1.88
N ASN A 262 7.24 -9.92 -1.09
CA ASN A 262 6.99 -8.51 -1.39
C ASN A 262 8.14 -7.64 -0.84
N GLU A 263 9.12 -7.33 -1.70
CA GLU A 263 10.45 -6.79 -1.35
C GLU A 263 11.33 -7.78 -0.56
N GLY A 264 12.63 -7.48 -0.43
CA GLY A 264 13.62 -8.41 0.16
C GLY A 264 13.43 -8.77 1.64
N HIS A 265 12.51 -8.12 2.34
CA HIS A 265 12.36 -8.18 3.81
C HIS A 265 12.03 -9.58 4.36
N SER A 266 11.46 -10.46 3.53
CA SER A 266 11.12 -11.83 3.92
C SER A 266 12.05 -12.87 3.32
N ALA A 267 13.16 -12.48 2.70
CA ALA A 267 14.00 -13.40 1.90
C ALA A 267 14.62 -14.54 2.73
N PHE A 268 14.72 -14.40 4.06
CA PHE A 268 15.13 -15.52 4.93
C PHE A 268 14.14 -16.68 4.98
N LEU A 269 12.92 -16.54 4.45
CA LEU A 269 12.00 -17.69 4.25
C LEU A 269 12.66 -18.79 3.41
N VAL A 270 13.57 -18.41 2.49
CA VAL A 270 14.32 -19.33 1.64
C VAL A 270 15.12 -20.31 2.49
N LEU A 271 15.78 -19.83 3.54
CA LEU A 271 16.64 -20.65 4.39
C LEU A 271 15.83 -21.68 5.18
N GLU A 272 14.66 -21.30 5.70
CA GLU A 272 13.81 -22.25 6.43
C GLU A 272 13.22 -23.31 5.50
N ARG A 273 12.76 -22.92 4.31
CA ARG A 273 12.24 -23.87 3.32
C ARG A 273 13.31 -24.85 2.87
N MET A 274 14.55 -24.38 2.63
CA MET A 274 15.67 -25.27 2.31
C MET A 274 16.00 -26.20 3.48
N ARG A 275 15.96 -25.70 4.72
CA ARG A 275 16.17 -26.50 5.92
C ARG A 275 15.15 -27.63 6.04
N GLU A 276 13.86 -27.37 5.80
CA GLU A 276 12.82 -28.41 5.77
C GLU A 276 13.15 -29.51 4.76
N MET A 277 13.49 -29.16 3.52
CA MET A 277 13.81 -30.13 2.48
C MET A 277 15.08 -30.95 2.80
N ILE A 278 16.11 -30.31 3.33
CA ILE A 278 17.38 -31.00 3.65
C ILE A 278 17.20 -31.91 4.86
N GLN A 279 16.62 -31.41 5.95
CA GLN A 279 16.53 -32.15 7.22
C GLN A 279 15.40 -33.17 7.25
N ASP A 280 14.23 -32.83 6.71
CA ASP A 280 13.04 -33.68 6.82
C ASP A 280 12.88 -34.61 5.60
N MET A 281 13.37 -34.19 4.42
CA MET A 281 13.24 -34.94 3.16
C MET A 281 14.57 -35.50 2.64
N GLY A 282 15.70 -35.18 3.28
CA GLY A 282 17.03 -35.70 2.90
C GLY A 282 17.55 -35.18 1.56
N LYS A 283 17.10 -34.01 1.10
CA LYS A 283 17.55 -33.38 -0.15
C LYS A 283 18.95 -32.80 -0.03
N SER A 284 19.69 -32.72 -1.14
CA SER A 284 20.93 -31.94 -1.19
C SER A 284 20.64 -30.44 -1.12
N PHE A 285 21.67 -29.63 -0.83
CA PHE A 285 21.56 -28.18 -0.86
C PHE A 285 21.12 -27.66 -2.24
N GLU A 286 21.67 -28.21 -3.31
CA GLU A 286 21.36 -27.83 -4.70
C GLU A 286 19.93 -28.21 -5.08
N GLU A 287 19.48 -29.41 -4.70
CA GLU A 287 18.09 -29.85 -4.92
C GLU A 287 17.11 -28.96 -4.16
N ALA A 288 17.43 -28.63 -2.89
CA ALA A 288 16.61 -27.75 -2.07
C ALA A 288 16.56 -26.34 -2.67
N LEU A 289 17.70 -25.78 -3.07
CA LEU A 289 17.79 -24.45 -3.68
C LEU A 289 17.00 -24.36 -5.00
N GLU A 290 17.09 -25.37 -5.85
CA GLU A 290 16.33 -25.41 -7.11
C GLU A 290 14.83 -25.53 -6.86
N THR A 291 14.43 -26.35 -5.88
CA THR A 291 13.02 -26.53 -5.52
C THR A 291 12.43 -25.22 -4.95
N VAL A 292 13.12 -24.56 -4.02
CA VAL A 292 12.65 -23.26 -3.49
C VAL A 292 12.62 -22.20 -4.59
N ARG A 293 13.61 -22.19 -5.49
CA ARG A 293 13.66 -21.29 -6.65
C ARG A 293 12.41 -21.42 -7.51
N SER A 294 12.04 -22.65 -7.89
CA SER A 294 10.88 -22.91 -8.75
C SER A 294 9.53 -22.49 -8.14
N THR A 295 9.46 -22.35 -6.81
CA THR A 295 8.23 -22.08 -6.04
C THR A 295 8.19 -20.67 -5.42
N ASN A 296 9.23 -19.87 -5.65
CA ASN A 296 9.31 -18.50 -5.15
C ASN A 296 9.03 -17.47 -6.25
N VAL A 297 8.27 -16.45 -5.89
CA VAL A 297 8.05 -15.23 -6.66
C VAL A 297 8.62 -14.06 -5.87
N PHE A 298 9.37 -13.19 -6.52
CA PHE A 298 9.94 -11.99 -5.91
C PHE A 298 9.53 -10.72 -6.67
N THR A 299 8.95 -9.78 -5.95
CA THR A 299 8.67 -8.43 -6.48
C THR A 299 9.56 -7.41 -5.79
N THR A 300 10.30 -6.62 -6.59
CA THR A 300 11.08 -5.47 -6.12
C THR A 300 10.30 -4.17 -6.33
N HIS A 301 10.31 -3.30 -5.32
CA HIS A 301 9.64 -1.99 -5.33
C HIS A 301 10.61 -0.82 -5.34
N THR A 302 11.90 -1.11 -5.28
CA THR A 302 12.95 -0.13 -5.01
C THR A 302 13.71 0.22 -6.29
N PRO A 303 13.65 1.49 -6.74
CA PRO A 303 14.29 1.94 -7.98
C PRO A 303 15.76 2.33 -7.80
N VAL A 304 16.29 2.27 -6.57
CA VAL A 304 17.67 2.71 -6.24
C VAL A 304 18.40 1.70 -5.37
N ALA A 305 19.66 1.42 -5.70
CA ALA A 305 20.47 0.44 -4.98
C ALA A 305 20.57 0.70 -3.46
N ALA A 306 20.55 1.97 -3.04
CA ALA A 306 20.63 2.37 -1.63
C ALA A 306 19.33 2.11 -0.82
N GLY A 307 18.22 1.76 -1.49
CA GLY A 307 16.95 1.48 -0.83
C GLY A 307 16.77 0.03 -0.38
N HIS A 308 17.68 -0.87 -0.73
CA HIS A 308 17.63 -2.28 -0.35
C HIS A 308 18.31 -2.53 1.00
N ASP A 309 17.88 -3.58 1.69
CA ASP A 309 18.48 -4.00 2.95
C ASP A 309 19.84 -4.69 2.72
N TYR A 310 20.86 -4.18 3.40
CA TYR A 310 22.21 -4.75 3.44
C TYR A 310 22.63 -5.02 4.89
N PHE A 311 23.20 -6.19 5.13
CA PHE A 311 23.75 -6.57 6.42
C PHE A 311 25.26 -6.78 6.35
N SER A 312 25.95 -6.40 7.43
CA SER A 312 27.37 -6.73 7.59
C SER A 312 27.54 -8.23 7.73
N ILE A 313 28.73 -8.70 7.36
CA ILE A 313 29.10 -10.12 7.45
C ILE A 313 29.04 -10.58 8.91
N ASP A 314 29.49 -9.76 9.85
CA ASP A 314 29.41 -10.05 11.29
C ASP A 314 27.96 -10.28 11.77
N LEU A 315 26.99 -9.52 11.24
CA LEU A 315 25.58 -9.73 11.56
C LEU A 315 25.08 -11.05 10.97
N ILE A 316 25.42 -11.34 9.71
CA ILE A 316 25.02 -12.60 9.06
C ILE A 316 25.62 -13.80 9.77
N GLU A 317 26.90 -13.76 10.12
CA GLU A 317 27.57 -14.81 10.91
C GLU A 317 26.83 -15.00 12.23
N ARG A 318 26.72 -13.94 13.03
CA ARG A 318 26.10 -14.02 14.36
C ARG A 318 24.68 -14.56 14.34
N TYR A 319 23.85 -14.13 13.40
CA TYR A 319 22.42 -14.46 13.40
C TYR A 319 22.08 -15.73 12.62
N LEU A 320 22.89 -16.12 11.64
CA LEU A 320 22.63 -17.28 10.78
C LEU A 320 23.63 -18.43 10.96
N GLN A 321 24.57 -18.35 11.91
CA GLN A 321 25.51 -19.44 12.22
C GLN A 321 24.79 -20.78 12.43
N SER A 322 23.66 -20.77 13.15
CA SER A 322 22.88 -21.98 13.41
C SER A 322 22.31 -22.59 12.12
N TYR A 323 22.02 -21.77 11.11
CA TYR A 323 21.50 -22.20 9.82
C TYR A 323 22.57 -22.81 8.92
N ILE A 324 23.82 -22.39 9.03
CA ILE A 324 24.95 -23.01 8.32
C ILE A 324 24.98 -24.53 8.59
N ASN A 325 24.92 -24.88 9.88
CA ASN A 325 24.91 -26.28 10.32
C ASN A 325 23.64 -27.02 9.87
N LYS A 326 22.47 -26.35 9.94
CA LYS A 326 21.20 -26.97 9.56
C LYS A 326 21.10 -27.24 8.06
N LEU A 327 21.72 -26.39 7.24
CA LEU A 327 21.77 -26.50 5.78
C LEU A 327 22.93 -27.38 5.30
N GLY A 328 23.91 -27.69 6.16
CA GLY A 328 25.06 -28.51 5.81
C GLY A 328 26.02 -27.84 4.81
N ILE A 329 26.13 -26.50 4.86
CA ILE A 329 26.96 -25.70 3.95
C ILE A 329 28.09 -24.98 4.68
N SER A 330 29.02 -24.39 3.93
CA SER A 330 30.01 -23.46 4.49
C SER A 330 29.43 -22.05 4.66
N PHE A 331 30.13 -21.20 5.44
CA PHE A 331 29.72 -19.80 5.59
C PHE A 331 29.83 -19.03 4.26
N GLU A 332 30.84 -19.34 3.46
CA GLU A 332 31.04 -18.76 2.13
C GLU A 332 29.89 -19.12 1.19
N GLN A 333 29.38 -20.36 1.25
CA GLN A 333 28.20 -20.77 0.49
C GLN A 333 26.94 -19.99 0.91
N LEU A 334 26.76 -19.73 2.22
CA LEU A 334 25.67 -18.88 2.70
C LEU A 334 25.81 -17.44 2.17
N LEU A 335 27.00 -16.83 2.31
CA LEU A 335 27.26 -15.47 1.83
C LEU A 335 27.06 -15.34 0.33
N ALA A 336 27.42 -16.37 -0.45
CA ALA A 336 27.23 -16.39 -1.90
C ALA A 336 25.76 -16.26 -2.33
N LEU A 337 24.80 -16.66 -1.48
CA LEU A 337 23.37 -16.46 -1.74
C LEU A 337 22.97 -14.98 -1.72
N GLY A 338 23.60 -14.16 -0.86
CA GLY A 338 23.29 -12.73 -0.71
C GLY A 338 24.26 -11.77 -1.40
N ARG A 339 25.32 -12.27 -2.07
CA ARG A 339 26.33 -11.47 -2.76
C ARG A 339 26.15 -11.45 -4.28
N LYS A 340 26.38 -10.31 -4.91
CA LYS A 340 26.45 -10.21 -6.38
C LYS A 340 27.74 -10.83 -6.90
N ARG A 341 28.85 -10.55 -6.20
CA ARG A 341 30.20 -11.05 -6.43
C ARG A 341 30.62 -11.89 -5.24
N PRO A 342 30.35 -13.21 -5.24
CA PRO A 342 30.71 -14.09 -4.12
C PRO A 342 32.19 -14.03 -3.72
N GLU A 343 33.06 -13.71 -4.68
CA GLU A 343 34.51 -13.54 -4.52
C GLU A 343 34.92 -12.23 -3.83
N ASP A 344 34.03 -11.23 -3.73
CA ASP A 344 34.30 -9.96 -3.08
C ASP A 344 34.05 -10.08 -1.58
N GLU A 345 35.12 -10.27 -0.80
CA GLU A 345 35.06 -10.43 0.65
C GLU A 345 34.46 -9.22 1.38
N ASN A 346 34.49 -8.03 0.78
CA ASN A 346 33.95 -6.80 1.37
C ASN A 346 32.48 -6.55 1.01
N GLU A 347 31.89 -7.33 0.10
CA GLU A 347 30.50 -7.13 -0.30
C GLU A 347 29.56 -7.55 0.84
N LEU A 348 28.72 -6.59 1.25
CA LEU A 348 27.67 -6.80 2.25
C LEU A 348 26.63 -7.80 1.74
N PHE A 349 25.94 -8.46 2.66
CA PHE A 349 24.87 -9.38 2.32
C PHE A 349 23.61 -8.60 1.94
N CYS A 350 23.15 -8.76 0.70
CA CYS A 350 21.99 -8.06 0.18
C CYS A 350 20.76 -8.98 0.13
N MET A 351 19.68 -8.56 0.77
CA MET A 351 18.44 -9.35 0.84
C MET A 351 17.74 -9.47 -0.51
N THR A 352 17.84 -8.44 -1.36
CA THR A 352 17.35 -8.47 -2.73
C THR A 352 18.10 -9.50 -3.57
N VAL A 353 19.41 -9.64 -3.37
CA VAL A 353 20.20 -10.65 -4.09
C VAL A 353 19.81 -12.05 -3.65
N LEU A 354 19.62 -12.27 -2.34
CA LEU A 354 19.08 -13.53 -1.82
C LEU A 354 17.74 -13.86 -2.48
N ALA A 355 16.80 -12.91 -2.53
CA ALA A 355 15.50 -13.11 -3.13
C ALA A 355 15.58 -13.40 -4.65
N LEU A 356 16.37 -12.62 -5.40
CA LEU A 356 16.55 -12.78 -6.86
C LEU A 356 17.17 -14.14 -7.21
N LYS A 357 18.22 -14.58 -6.50
CA LYS A 357 18.90 -15.86 -6.76
C LYS A 357 18.07 -17.09 -6.39
N SER A 358 17.10 -16.89 -5.49
CA SER A 358 16.24 -17.95 -4.96
C SER A 358 14.79 -17.90 -5.47
N SER A 359 14.53 -17.17 -6.57
CA SER A 359 13.21 -17.08 -7.19
C SER A 359 13.29 -17.29 -8.70
N SER A 360 12.40 -18.12 -9.24
CA SER A 360 12.30 -18.36 -10.69
C SER A 360 11.53 -17.26 -11.41
N LYS A 361 10.69 -16.51 -10.68
CA LYS A 361 9.92 -15.39 -11.22
C LYS A 361 10.24 -14.13 -10.44
N ASN A 362 10.79 -13.14 -11.13
CA ASN A 362 11.16 -11.85 -10.56
C ASN A 362 10.49 -10.74 -11.36
N ASN A 363 9.98 -9.70 -10.70
CA ASN A 363 9.36 -8.58 -11.39
C ASN A 363 9.55 -7.23 -10.71
N GLY A 364 9.60 -6.18 -11.54
CA GLY A 364 9.32 -4.81 -11.14
C GLY A 364 7.81 -4.50 -11.13
N VAL A 365 7.47 -3.25 -10.81
CA VAL A 365 6.10 -2.83 -10.45
C VAL A 365 5.48 -1.80 -11.41
N SER A 366 6.18 -1.55 -12.51
CA SER A 366 5.75 -0.84 -13.71
C SER A 366 6.69 -1.22 -14.85
N LYS A 367 6.31 -0.96 -16.10
CA LYS A 367 7.15 -1.25 -17.28
C LYS A 367 8.52 -0.56 -17.20
N LEU A 368 8.54 0.73 -16.84
CA LEU A 368 9.79 1.49 -16.68
C LEU A 368 10.64 0.92 -15.54
N HIS A 369 10.02 0.57 -14.41
CA HIS A 369 10.75 0.00 -13.28
C HIS A 369 11.31 -1.39 -13.55
N GLY A 370 10.63 -2.20 -14.37
CA GLY A 370 11.18 -3.47 -14.86
C GLY A 370 12.54 -3.24 -15.53
N ARG A 371 12.62 -2.25 -16.43
CA ARG A 371 13.88 -1.91 -17.10
C ARG A 371 14.94 -1.39 -16.13
N VAL A 372 14.58 -0.49 -15.22
CA VAL A 372 15.51 0.02 -14.17
C VAL A 372 16.06 -1.14 -13.32
N SER A 373 15.21 -2.11 -12.98
CA SER A 373 15.60 -3.28 -12.20
C SER A 373 16.53 -4.21 -12.98
N GLN A 374 16.26 -4.44 -14.26
CA GLN A 374 17.15 -5.20 -15.16
C GLN A 374 18.54 -4.56 -15.23
N GLU A 375 18.61 -3.24 -15.38
CA GLU A 375 19.88 -2.49 -15.44
C GLU A 375 20.64 -2.57 -14.12
N MET A 376 19.94 -2.38 -12.99
CA MET A 376 20.53 -2.39 -11.66
C MET A 376 21.13 -3.76 -11.30
N TRP A 377 20.46 -4.85 -11.68
CA TRP A 377 20.82 -6.21 -11.29
C TRP A 377 21.51 -7.02 -12.39
N ARG A 378 21.84 -6.40 -13.54
CA ARG A 378 22.54 -7.04 -14.66
C ARG A 378 23.78 -7.82 -14.23
N SER A 379 24.51 -7.33 -13.22
CA SER A 379 25.72 -8.02 -12.71
C SER A 379 25.50 -9.44 -12.20
N LEU A 380 24.25 -9.81 -11.88
CA LEU A 380 23.90 -11.19 -11.49
C LEU A 380 23.82 -12.15 -12.68
N TRP A 381 23.68 -11.62 -13.90
CA TRP A 381 23.62 -12.34 -15.17
C TRP A 381 24.53 -11.67 -16.21
N PRO A 382 25.85 -11.63 -15.98
CA PRO A 382 26.80 -10.88 -16.80
C PRO A 382 26.81 -11.32 -18.28
N GLU A 383 26.45 -12.57 -18.55
CA GLU A 383 26.32 -13.18 -19.88
C GLU A 383 25.09 -12.72 -20.66
N LEU A 384 24.08 -12.16 -20.00
CA LEU A 384 22.85 -11.71 -20.63
C LEU A 384 22.91 -10.23 -21.02
N PRO A 385 22.32 -9.83 -22.15
CA PRO A 385 21.98 -8.44 -22.39
C PRO A 385 20.92 -7.97 -21.38
N VAL A 386 20.81 -6.65 -21.16
CA VAL A 386 19.92 -6.10 -20.11
C VAL A 386 18.46 -6.54 -20.31
N GLU A 387 17.99 -6.53 -21.55
CA GLU A 387 16.64 -6.91 -21.95
C GLU A 387 16.28 -8.36 -21.64
N ASP A 388 17.28 -9.25 -21.58
CA ASP A 388 17.10 -10.68 -21.30
C ASP A 388 17.32 -11.02 -19.82
N VAL A 389 17.75 -10.05 -18.99
CA VAL A 389 17.81 -10.23 -17.53
C VAL A 389 16.42 -10.67 -17.04
N PRO A 390 16.30 -11.79 -16.30
CA PRO A 390 15.03 -12.44 -15.96
C PRO A 390 14.26 -11.71 -14.84
N ILE A 391 14.07 -10.41 -15.01
CA ILE A 391 13.26 -9.52 -14.19
C ILE A 391 12.21 -8.89 -15.12
N GLY A 392 10.98 -9.39 -15.03
CA GLY A 392 9.84 -8.87 -15.77
C GLY A 392 9.21 -7.66 -15.07
N TYR A 393 7.94 -7.42 -15.34
CA TYR A 393 7.14 -6.44 -14.60
C TYR A 393 5.69 -6.92 -14.46
N VAL A 394 5.06 -6.53 -13.37
CA VAL A 394 3.60 -6.53 -13.21
C VAL A 394 3.25 -5.14 -12.72
N THR A 395 2.53 -4.38 -13.54
CA THR A 395 2.20 -3.00 -13.16
C THR A 395 1.29 -3.00 -11.93
N ASN A 396 1.62 -2.19 -10.93
CA ASN A 396 0.75 -2.06 -9.75
C ASN A 396 -0.69 -1.66 -10.12
N GLY A 397 -1.62 -2.03 -9.25
CA GLY A 397 -2.98 -1.55 -9.31
C GLY A 397 -3.45 -1.08 -7.94
N VAL A 398 -4.71 -0.67 -7.88
CA VAL A 398 -5.38 -0.25 -6.65
C VAL A 398 -6.75 -0.91 -6.54
N HIS A 399 -7.17 -1.21 -5.31
CA HIS A 399 -8.43 -1.90 -5.07
C HIS A 399 -9.61 -0.94 -5.28
N ALA A 400 -10.29 -1.04 -6.42
CA ALA A 400 -11.34 -0.09 -6.79
C ALA A 400 -12.45 0.02 -5.72
N PRO A 401 -12.94 -1.07 -5.07
CA PRO A 401 -13.88 -0.96 -3.96
C PRO A 401 -13.30 -0.31 -2.68
N THR A 402 -11.99 -0.14 -2.53
CA THR A 402 -11.44 0.68 -1.43
C THR A 402 -11.48 2.17 -1.79
N TRP A 403 -11.07 2.50 -3.02
CA TRP A 403 -10.64 3.85 -3.39
C TRP A 403 -11.69 4.65 -4.14
N LEU A 404 -12.55 4.00 -4.92
CA LEU A 404 -13.67 4.64 -5.60
C LEU A 404 -14.70 5.16 -4.57
N SER A 405 -15.18 6.39 -4.77
CA SER A 405 -16.27 6.93 -3.95
C SER A 405 -17.53 6.07 -4.05
N SER A 406 -18.35 6.05 -3.00
CA SER A 406 -19.62 5.29 -3.00
C SER A 406 -20.52 5.75 -4.13
N SER A 407 -20.68 7.07 -4.32
CA SER A 407 -21.53 7.63 -5.37
C SER A 407 -21.11 7.22 -6.78
N LEU A 408 -19.80 7.19 -7.07
CA LEU A 408 -19.32 6.71 -8.37
C LEU A 408 -19.46 5.20 -8.49
N ARG A 409 -19.22 4.45 -7.41
CA ARG A 409 -19.43 2.99 -7.43
C ARG A 409 -20.87 2.64 -7.75
N ASP A 410 -21.84 3.32 -7.14
CA ASP A 410 -23.27 3.05 -7.37
C ASP A 410 -23.67 3.29 -8.83
N ILE A 411 -23.01 4.26 -9.49
CA ILE A 411 -23.22 4.56 -10.92
C ILE A 411 -22.58 3.50 -11.82
N LEU A 412 -21.33 3.11 -11.50
CA LEU A 412 -20.53 2.25 -12.38
C LEU A 412 -20.82 0.76 -12.18
N SER A 413 -21.31 0.36 -11.02
CA SER A 413 -21.51 -1.06 -10.71
C SER A 413 -22.76 -1.62 -11.39
N ASP A 414 -22.74 -2.90 -11.74
CA ASP A 414 -23.94 -3.67 -12.08
C ASP A 414 -24.63 -4.24 -10.81
N SER A 415 -25.67 -5.05 -11.00
CA SER A 415 -26.40 -5.69 -9.89
C SER A 415 -25.57 -6.69 -9.10
N GLU A 416 -24.46 -7.17 -9.66
CA GLU A 416 -23.52 -8.12 -9.04
C GLU A 416 -22.36 -7.39 -8.36
N GLY A 417 -22.25 -6.07 -8.54
CA GLY A 417 -21.18 -5.23 -7.98
C GLY A 417 -19.95 -5.12 -8.87
N ASN A 418 -19.99 -5.63 -10.12
CA ASN A 418 -18.89 -5.47 -11.05
C ASN A 418 -18.89 -4.04 -11.62
N ILE A 419 -17.72 -3.41 -11.66
CA ILE A 419 -17.55 -2.03 -12.13
C ILE A 419 -17.46 -2.01 -13.66
N ASP A 420 -18.46 -1.41 -14.31
CA ASP A 420 -18.40 -1.04 -15.72
C ASP A 420 -17.93 0.42 -15.85
N TRP A 421 -16.63 0.57 -16.14
CA TRP A 421 -15.98 1.87 -16.30
C TRP A 421 -16.52 2.69 -17.48
N GLN A 422 -17.17 2.07 -18.47
CA GLN A 422 -17.68 2.79 -19.64
C GLN A 422 -18.97 3.55 -19.35
N LYS A 423 -19.76 3.13 -18.36
CA LYS A 423 -20.98 3.83 -17.93
C LYS A 423 -20.74 5.30 -17.59
N ILE A 424 -19.53 5.67 -17.16
CA ILE A 424 -19.19 7.07 -16.86
C ILE A 424 -19.36 8.00 -18.06
N LEU A 425 -19.21 7.49 -19.28
CA LEU A 425 -19.33 8.27 -20.51
C LEU A 425 -20.78 8.73 -20.74
N GLU A 426 -21.75 7.96 -20.23
CA GLU A 426 -23.20 8.22 -20.35
C GLU A 426 -23.73 9.12 -19.22
N VAL A 427 -22.98 9.29 -18.14
CA VAL A 427 -23.37 10.13 -17.00
C VAL A 427 -23.46 11.59 -17.44
N ASP A 428 -24.52 12.30 -17.07
CA ASP A 428 -24.62 13.74 -17.37
C ASP A 428 -23.51 14.56 -16.69
N ASP A 429 -22.95 15.54 -17.39
CA ASP A 429 -21.82 16.33 -16.85
C ASP A 429 -22.22 17.13 -15.59
N GLU A 430 -23.46 17.62 -15.50
CA GLU A 430 -23.95 18.36 -14.34
C GLU A 430 -24.03 17.45 -13.11
N LEU A 431 -24.46 16.20 -13.31
CA LEU A 431 -24.45 15.19 -12.25
C LEU A 431 -23.02 14.89 -11.79
N LEU A 432 -22.10 14.59 -12.70
CA LEU A 432 -20.71 14.26 -12.35
C LEU A 432 -20.01 15.43 -11.65
N TRP A 433 -20.17 16.65 -12.17
CA TRP A 433 -19.59 17.85 -11.57
C TRP A 433 -20.15 18.13 -10.17
N ARG A 434 -21.46 17.95 -9.98
CA ARG A 434 -22.09 18.09 -8.66
C ARG A 434 -21.54 17.08 -7.65
N LEU A 435 -21.39 15.81 -8.06
CA LEU A 435 -20.80 14.76 -7.21
C LEU A 435 -19.35 15.08 -6.84
N HIS A 436 -18.57 15.59 -7.79
CA HIS A 436 -17.19 16.03 -7.55
C HIS A 436 -17.13 17.17 -6.53
N LYS A 437 -17.98 18.21 -6.69
CA LYS A 437 -18.08 19.30 -5.71
C LYS A 437 -18.47 18.83 -4.31
N GLU A 438 -19.32 17.80 -4.21
CA GLU A 438 -19.69 17.18 -2.93
C GLU A 438 -18.49 16.50 -2.26
N LEU A 439 -17.76 15.66 -3.00
CA LEU A 439 -16.55 15.00 -2.49
C LEU A 439 -15.48 16.00 -2.06
N LYS A 440 -15.36 17.10 -2.81
CA LYS A 440 -14.47 18.21 -2.47
C LYS A 440 -14.90 18.96 -1.21
N ARG A 441 -16.20 19.16 -0.99
CA ARG A 441 -16.70 19.75 0.26
C ARG A 441 -16.35 18.87 1.47
N GLN A 442 -16.55 17.56 1.36
CA GLN A 442 -16.17 16.59 2.41
C GLN A 442 -14.66 16.63 2.69
N LEU A 443 -13.82 16.75 1.65
CA LEU A 443 -12.38 16.97 1.82
C LEU A 443 -12.09 18.27 2.58
N ILE A 444 -12.71 19.39 2.20
CA ILE A 444 -12.52 20.68 2.86
C ILE A 444 -12.96 20.62 4.34
N GLU A 445 -14.08 19.96 4.64
CA GLU A 445 -14.54 19.72 6.02
C GLU A 445 -13.53 18.91 6.83
N LEU A 446 -12.98 17.83 6.25
CA LEU A 446 -11.92 17.05 6.88
C LEU A 446 -10.69 17.93 7.16
N VAL A 447 -10.23 18.70 6.17
CA VAL A 447 -9.08 19.59 6.30
C VAL A 447 -9.32 20.62 7.42
N ASN A 448 -10.50 21.24 7.46
CA ASN A 448 -10.86 22.21 8.49
C ASN A 448 -10.96 21.59 9.88
N SER A 449 -11.37 20.32 9.98
CA SER A 449 -11.46 19.60 11.26
C SER A 449 -10.11 19.11 11.79
N ARG A 450 -9.19 18.71 10.89
CA ARG A 450 -7.90 18.10 11.25
C ARG A 450 -6.73 19.06 11.24
N SER A 451 -6.73 20.08 10.39
CA SER A 451 -5.61 21.00 10.30
C SER A 451 -5.60 21.97 11.48
N LYS A 452 -4.64 21.78 12.38
CA LYS A 452 -4.31 22.76 13.43
C LYS A 452 -3.35 23.85 12.93
N ILE A 453 -2.83 23.69 11.71
CA ILE A 453 -1.74 24.48 11.14
C ILE A 453 -2.29 25.29 9.97
N GLY A 454 -2.28 26.61 10.14
CA GLY A 454 -2.92 27.53 9.21
C GLY A 454 -4.45 27.48 9.38
N LYS A 455 -5.05 28.53 9.95
CA LYS A 455 -6.51 28.66 9.90
C LYS A 455 -6.91 28.88 8.45
N LEU A 456 -7.51 27.88 7.84
CA LEU A 456 -7.96 27.92 6.45
C LEU A 456 -9.31 28.62 6.39
N GLY A 457 -9.28 29.95 6.46
CA GLY A 457 -10.51 30.75 6.48
C GLY A 457 -11.33 30.70 5.19
N ASN A 458 -10.75 30.26 4.06
CA ASN A 458 -11.28 30.54 2.71
C ASN A 458 -11.18 29.38 1.70
N LEU A 459 -10.94 28.12 2.10
CA LEU A 459 -11.02 27.00 1.13
C LEU A 459 -12.48 26.81 0.74
N THR A 460 -12.77 26.74 -0.56
CA THR A 460 -14.12 26.52 -1.08
C THR A 460 -14.11 25.49 -2.20
N GLU A 461 -15.25 24.83 -2.41
CA GLU A 461 -15.39 23.81 -3.45
C GLU A 461 -15.27 24.37 -4.88
N ASP A 462 -15.43 25.69 -5.05
CA ASP A 462 -15.36 26.36 -6.36
C ASP A 462 -13.94 26.75 -6.80
N VAL A 463 -12.94 26.66 -5.93
CA VAL A 463 -11.55 27.03 -6.19
C VAL A 463 -10.72 25.83 -6.62
N LEU A 464 -9.94 25.93 -7.70
CA LEU A 464 -9.05 24.85 -8.16
C LEU A 464 -8.13 24.35 -7.02
N THR A 465 -8.21 23.06 -6.71
CA THR A 465 -7.50 22.38 -5.62
C THR A 465 -6.50 21.39 -6.14
N ILE A 466 -5.23 21.64 -5.86
CA ILE A 466 -4.11 20.77 -6.20
C ILE A 466 -3.73 19.95 -4.98
N GLY A 467 -3.76 18.61 -5.09
CA GLY A 467 -3.33 17.69 -4.05
C GLY A 467 -1.89 17.23 -4.26
N PHE A 468 -1.11 17.22 -3.18
CA PHE A 468 0.18 16.55 -3.08
C PHE A 468 0.23 15.74 -1.78
N ALA A 469 0.08 14.41 -1.86
CA ALA A 469 0.29 13.57 -0.70
C ALA A 469 1.03 12.26 -0.96
N ARG A 470 2.03 12.00 -0.10
CA ARG A 470 2.97 10.87 -0.18
C ARG A 470 3.99 10.92 0.96
N ARG A 471 4.81 9.86 1.07
CA ARG A 471 6.04 9.92 1.87
C ARG A 471 6.91 11.09 1.39
N PHE A 472 7.37 11.91 2.33
CA PHE A 472 8.34 12.97 2.07
C PHE A 472 9.74 12.37 1.99
N ALA A 473 10.38 12.59 0.85
CA ALA A 473 11.76 12.23 0.54
C ALA A 473 12.29 13.22 -0.51
N THR A 474 13.60 13.46 -0.53
CA THR A 474 14.22 14.48 -1.39
C THR A 474 13.92 14.28 -2.88
N TYR A 475 13.96 13.03 -3.36
CA TYR A 475 13.68 12.70 -4.77
C TYR A 475 12.21 12.93 -5.18
N LYS A 476 11.26 13.04 -4.24
CA LYS A 476 9.84 13.35 -4.54
C LYS A 476 9.59 14.84 -4.79
N ARG A 477 10.57 15.71 -4.46
CA ARG A 477 10.59 17.15 -4.76
C ARG A 477 9.32 17.92 -4.37
N ALA A 478 8.83 17.68 -3.16
CA ALA A 478 7.64 18.35 -2.63
C ALA A 478 7.72 19.89 -2.64
N THR A 479 8.93 20.45 -2.59
CA THR A 479 9.16 21.90 -2.58
C THR A 479 9.43 22.50 -3.96
N LEU A 480 9.35 21.73 -5.06
CA LEU A 480 9.68 22.22 -6.41
C LEU A 480 8.77 23.37 -6.87
N LEU A 481 7.51 23.37 -6.43
CA LEU A 481 6.56 24.46 -6.69
C LEU A 481 6.96 25.80 -6.07
N PHE A 482 7.88 25.80 -5.10
CA PHE A 482 8.38 27.00 -4.43
C PHE A 482 9.73 27.46 -4.97
N SER A 483 10.17 26.94 -6.13
CA SER A 483 11.38 27.42 -6.81
C SER A 483 11.27 28.89 -7.22
N ASP A 484 10.05 29.36 -7.53
CA ASP A 484 9.72 30.77 -7.77
C ASP A 484 8.51 31.15 -6.90
N GLU A 485 8.78 31.64 -5.68
CA GLU A 485 7.75 32.02 -4.71
C GLU A 485 6.88 33.19 -5.21
N GLU A 486 7.44 34.16 -5.94
CA GLU A 486 6.70 35.31 -6.46
C GLU A 486 5.70 34.88 -7.53
N LYS A 487 6.14 34.04 -8.46
CA LYS A 487 5.27 33.49 -9.50
C LYS A 487 4.19 32.59 -8.91
N LEU A 488 4.53 31.71 -7.97
CA LEU A 488 3.55 30.88 -7.28
C LEU A 488 2.52 31.77 -6.55
N ALA A 489 2.98 32.80 -5.83
CA ALA A 489 2.10 33.72 -5.12
C ALA A 489 1.10 34.42 -6.06
N ALA A 490 1.56 34.87 -7.23
CA ALA A 490 0.72 35.49 -8.24
C ALA A 490 -0.37 34.53 -8.76
N ILE A 491 -0.02 33.25 -8.98
CA ILE A 491 -0.96 32.21 -9.39
C ILE A 491 -2.03 31.97 -8.31
N LEU A 492 -1.61 31.74 -7.06
CA LEU A 492 -2.53 31.37 -5.97
C LEU A 492 -3.48 32.52 -5.57
N ASN A 493 -3.04 33.77 -5.75
CA ASN A 493 -3.78 34.97 -5.38
C ASN A 493 -4.51 35.66 -6.54
N ASN A 494 -4.57 35.04 -7.72
CA ASN A 494 -5.36 35.59 -8.82
C ASN A 494 -6.85 35.73 -8.41
N PRO A 495 -7.44 36.93 -8.44
CA PRO A 495 -8.80 37.14 -7.94
C PRO A 495 -9.88 36.56 -8.85
N GLN A 496 -9.60 36.37 -10.15
CA GLN A 496 -10.53 35.74 -11.09
C GLN A 496 -10.39 34.22 -11.07
N HIS A 497 -9.16 33.72 -10.99
CA HIS A 497 -8.82 32.30 -11.08
C HIS A 497 -7.96 31.83 -9.90
N PRO A 498 -8.48 31.87 -8.66
CA PRO A 498 -7.72 31.50 -7.47
C PRO A 498 -7.31 30.03 -7.49
N VAL A 499 -6.25 29.68 -6.77
CA VAL A 499 -5.81 28.28 -6.64
C VAL A 499 -5.47 28.00 -5.18
N GLN A 500 -5.77 26.78 -4.74
CA GLN A 500 -5.42 26.27 -3.41
C GLN A 500 -4.63 24.95 -3.51
N ILE A 501 -3.71 24.72 -2.58
CA ILE A 501 -2.85 23.54 -2.55
C ILE A 501 -2.95 22.82 -1.21
N LEU A 502 -3.16 21.51 -1.25
CA LEU A 502 -3.22 20.65 -0.08
C LEU A 502 -2.01 19.70 -0.07
N PHE A 503 -1.20 19.80 0.98
CA PHE A 503 -0.09 18.88 1.26
C PHE A 503 -0.47 17.91 2.38
N SER A 504 -0.01 16.67 2.28
CA SER A 504 -0.05 15.72 3.41
C SER A 504 0.98 14.62 3.24
N GLY A 505 1.50 14.07 4.33
CA GLY A 505 2.47 12.99 4.26
C GLY A 505 3.43 12.97 5.42
N LYS A 506 4.17 11.87 5.53
CA LYS A 506 5.13 11.60 6.61
C LYS A 506 6.55 11.51 6.03
N ALA A 507 7.53 12.08 6.71
CA ALA A 507 8.94 11.78 6.47
C ALA A 507 9.36 10.58 7.33
N HIS A 508 10.33 9.81 6.86
CA HIS A 508 10.89 8.75 7.71
C HIS A 508 11.56 9.37 8.95
N PRO A 509 11.50 8.76 10.15
CA PRO A 509 12.01 9.41 11.38
C PRO A 509 13.50 9.76 11.31
N ARG A 510 14.28 8.99 10.53
CA ARG A 510 15.71 9.21 10.25
C ARG A 510 16.01 10.04 9.00
N ASP A 511 14.99 10.44 8.23
CA ASP A 511 15.15 11.24 7.01
C ASP A 511 14.96 12.72 7.33
N ASN A 512 16.04 13.35 7.83
CA ASN A 512 16.03 14.78 8.15
C ASN A 512 15.73 15.64 6.91
N GLY A 513 16.20 15.25 5.73
CA GLY A 513 15.89 15.97 4.49
C GLY A 513 14.39 15.96 4.19
N GLY A 514 13.71 14.81 4.37
CA GLY A 514 12.25 14.72 4.29
C GLY A 514 11.54 15.61 5.32
N LYS A 515 12.04 15.67 6.56
CA LYS A 515 11.48 16.54 7.62
C LYS A 515 11.68 18.03 7.32
N GLU A 516 12.82 18.41 6.78
CA GLU A 516 13.11 19.78 6.33
C GLU A 516 12.16 20.24 5.21
N LEU A 517 11.81 19.34 4.28
CA LEU A 517 10.80 19.63 3.24
C LEU A 517 9.43 19.94 3.85
N ILE A 518 8.98 19.12 4.82
CA ILE A 518 7.72 19.36 5.55
C ILE A 518 7.78 20.70 6.27
N GLN A 519 8.87 20.95 6.99
CA GLN A 519 9.08 22.19 7.72
C GLN A 519 9.00 23.42 6.82
N LYS A 520 9.67 23.39 5.67
CA LYS A 520 9.64 24.48 4.69
C LYS A 520 8.21 24.75 4.21
N ILE A 521 7.46 23.71 3.85
CA ILE A 521 6.07 23.85 3.38
C ILE A 521 5.17 24.44 4.48
N VAL A 522 5.30 23.94 5.72
CA VAL A 522 4.52 24.44 6.85
C VAL A 522 4.84 25.90 7.15
N GLN A 523 6.11 26.29 7.14
CA GLN A 523 6.52 27.68 7.34
C GLN A 523 6.00 28.60 6.24
N LEU A 524 6.11 28.17 4.97
CA LEU A 524 5.59 28.94 3.83
C LEU A 524 4.07 29.08 3.89
N SER A 525 3.33 28.05 4.29
CA SER A 525 1.87 28.10 4.43
C SER A 525 1.36 29.13 5.45
N LYS A 526 2.21 29.53 6.41
CA LYS A 526 1.91 30.53 7.44
C LYS A 526 2.30 31.96 7.04
N ARG A 527 3.01 32.14 5.93
CA ARG A 527 3.57 33.44 5.49
C ARG A 527 2.66 34.09 4.46
N GLU A 528 2.45 35.41 4.54
CA GLU A 528 1.91 36.19 3.42
C GLU A 528 2.91 36.15 2.25
N PRO A 529 2.49 35.80 1.02
CA PRO A 529 1.12 35.81 0.50
C PRO A 529 0.43 34.43 0.37
N PHE A 530 0.94 33.39 1.03
CA PHE A 530 0.43 32.01 0.93
C PHE A 530 -0.64 31.65 1.97
N LEU A 531 -0.87 32.53 2.94
CA LEU A 531 -1.82 32.33 4.02
C LEU A 531 -3.23 32.05 3.46
N GLY A 532 -3.83 30.93 3.88
CA GLY A 532 -5.15 30.51 3.41
C GLY A 532 -5.20 29.95 1.98
N LYS A 533 -4.05 29.84 1.30
CA LYS A 533 -3.92 29.22 -0.04
C LYS A 533 -3.27 27.84 0.00
N ILE A 534 -2.42 27.61 1.00
CA ILE A 534 -1.70 26.35 1.18
C ILE A 534 -2.07 25.75 2.54
N ALA A 535 -2.38 24.46 2.56
CA ALA A 535 -2.64 23.70 3.77
C ALA A 535 -1.70 22.51 3.89
N PHE A 536 -1.34 22.15 5.12
CA PHE A 536 -0.67 20.88 5.43
C PHE A 536 -1.54 20.07 6.41
N ILE A 537 -1.93 18.85 6.01
CA ILE A 537 -2.73 17.95 6.81
C ILE A 537 -1.79 16.96 7.51
N GLU A 538 -1.78 17.01 8.85
CA GLU A 538 -1.00 16.11 9.70
C GLU A 538 -1.50 14.66 9.64
N ASP A 539 -0.61 13.72 9.94
CA ASP A 539 -0.87 12.30 10.15
C ASP A 539 -1.54 11.58 8.99
N TYR A 540 -1.01 11.77 7.77
CA TYR A 540 -1.50 11.10 6.57
C TYR A 540 -1.71 9.59 6.77
N ASP A 541 -2.97 9.16 6.61
CA ASP A 541 -3.43 7.78 6.77
C ASP A 541 -4.37 7.38 5.60
N LEU A 542 -4.95 6.18 5.66
CA LEU A 542 -5.88 5.68 4.64
C LEU A 542 -7.15 6.55 4.49
N GLU A 543 -7.62 7.18 5.56
CA GLU A 543 -8.82 8.03 5.54
C GLU A 543 -8.53 9.35 4.84
N ILE A 544 -7.45 10.03 5.22
CA ILE A 544 -6.99 11.25 4.55
C ILE A 544 -6.70 10.97 3.08
N ALA A 545 -6.06 9.83 2.78
CA ALA A 545 -5.83 9.39 1.42
C ALA A 545 -7.12 9.30 0.60
N ARG A 546 -8.19 8.68 1.15
CA ARG A 546 -9.49 8.57 0.45
C ARG A 546 -10.10 9.94 0.18
N HIS A 547 -10.07 10.87 1.12
CA HIS A 547 -10.64 12.21 0.88
C HIS A 547 -9.85 12.99 -0.16
N LEU A 548 -8.51 12.94 -0.09
CA LEU A 548 -7.64 13.67 -1.03
C LEU A 548 -7.80 13.18 -2.47
N VAL A 549 -7.73 11.86 -2.70
CA VAL A 549 -7.82 11.29 -4.05
C VAL A 549 -9.23 11.36 -4.66
N ARG A 550 -10.25 11.72 -3.86
CA ARG A 550 -11.64 11.89 -4.31
C ARG A 550 -12.04 13.36 -4.47
N GLY A 551 -11.45 14.26 -3.68
CA GLY A 551 -11.89 15.65 -3.58
C GLY A 551 -10.94 16.70 -4.19
N CYS A 552 -9.68 16.35 -4.49
CA CYS A 552 -8.80 17.24 -5.24
C CYS A 552 -9.25 17.34 -6.71
N ASP A 553 -8.90 18.42 -7.40
CA ASP A 553 -9.16 18.55 -8.85
C ASP A 553 -7.97 18.02 -9.66
N VAL A 554 -6.75 18.33 -9.19
CA VAL A 554 -5.49 17.89 -9.79
C VAL A 554 -4.65 17.13 -8.77
N TRP A 555 -4.10 15.99 -9.17
CA TRP A 555 -3.12 15.22 -8.41
C TRP A 555 -1.71 15.51 -8.94
N LEU A 556 -0.91 16.23 -8.16
CA LEU A 556 0.45 16.61 -8.55
C LEU A 556 1.48 15.56 -8.13
N ASN A 557 2.32 15.16 -9.08
CA ASN A 557 3.33 14.14 -8.87
C ASN A 557 4.62 14.44 -9.65
N ASN A 558 5.66 14.95 -8.99
CA ASN A 558 6.89 15.41 -9.64
C ASN A 558 8.18 14.76 -9.09
N PRO A 559 8.29 13.43 -8.99
CA PRO A 559 9.51 12.76 -8.59
C PRO A 559 10.60 12.94 -9.64
N VAL A 560 11.87 12.89 -9.22
CA VAL A 560 13.03 12.79 -10.10
C VAL A 560 12.90 11.49 -10.89
N ARG A 561 12.94 11.57 -12.22
CA ARG A 561 12.95 10.38 -13.08
C ARG A 561 14.34 9.73 -13.13
N PRO A 562 14.50 8.39 -13.05
CA PRO A 562 13.49 7.34 -12.91
C PRO A 562 13.35 6.79 -11.47
N MET A 563 13.25 7.68 -10.47
CA MET A 563 13.28 7.32 -9.04
C MET A 563 11.90 6.95 -8.47
N GLU A 564 10.84 6.97 -9.28
CA GLU A 564 9.52 6.42 -8.93
C GLU A 564 9.34 5.03 -9.56
N ALA A 565 9.32 3.98 -8.74
CA ALA A 565 9.07 2.63 -9.25
C ALA A 565 7.67 2.46 -9.86
N SER A 566 6.66 3.11 -9.28
CA SER A 566 5.29 3.06 -9.80
C SER A 566 4.51 4.31 -9.37
N GLY A 567 3.80 4.28 -8.23
CA GLY A 567 3.07 5.42 -7.68
C GLY A 567 1.55 5.21 -7.70
N THR A 568 1.02 4.43 -6.75
CA THR A 568 -0.39 4.05 -6.74
C THR A 568 -1.37 5.19 -6.43
N SER A 569 -0.94 6.31 -5.85
CA SER A 569 -1.85 7.40 -5.50
C SER A 569 -2.47 8.10 -6.71
N GLY A 570 -1.74 8.22 -7.82
CA GLY A 570 -2.29 8.75 -9.06
C GLY A 570 -3.37 7.86 -9.68
N MET A 571 -3.24 6.53 -9.52
CA MET A 571 -4.26 5.57 -9.97
C MET A 571 -5.57 5.74 -9.19
N LYS A 572 -5.48 5.98 -7.87
CA LYS A 572 -6.63 6.25 -6.99
C LYS A 572 -7.32 7.57 -7.32
N ALA A 573 -6.54 8.57 -7.70
CA ALA A 573 -7.03 9.86 -8.14
C ALA A 573 -7.82 9.72 -9.45
N SER A 574 -7.21 9.07 -10.47
CA SER A 574 -7.83 8.89 -11.79
C SER A 574 -9.17 8.17 -11.76
N MET A 575 -9.32 7.11 -10.95
CA MET A 575 -10.60 6.39 -10.87
C MET A 575 -11.75 7.24 -10.31
N ASN A 576 -11.45 8.34 -9.62
CA ASN A 576 -12.44 9.29 -9.11
C ASN A 576 -12.58 10.54 -10.01
N GLY A 577 -11.95 10.54 -11.19
CA GLY A 577 -11.98 11.69 -12.11
C GLY A 577 -11.02 12.81 -11.75
N VAL A 578 -10.14 12.62 -10.75
CA VAL A 578 -9.09 13.58 -10.43
C VAL A 578 -7.97 13.46 -11.47
N LEU A 579 -7.62 14.59 -12.10
CA LEU A 579 -6.69 14.61 -13.23
C LEU A 579 -5.24 14.65 -12.73
N ASN A 580 -4.34 13.90 -13.37
CA ASN A 580 -2.94 13.88 -12.94
C ASN A 580 -2.15 15.00 -13.62
N ALA A 581 -1.26 15.66 -12.89
CA ALA A 581 -0.16 16.43 -13.44
C ALA A 581 1.13 15.79 -12.95
N SER A 582 1.79 15.01 -13.80
CA SER A 582 2.88 14.13 -13.34
C SER A 582 4.08 14.08 -14.27
N THR A 583 5.28 13.95 -13.71
CA THR A 583 6.48 13.60 -14.50
C THR A 583 6.30 12.22 -15.12
N LEU A 584 6.92 12.00 -16.30
CA LEU A 584 6.86 10.75 -17.07
C LEU A 584 7.72 9.66 -16.42
N ASP A 585 7.35 9.26 -15.21
CA ASP A 585 8.03 8.28 -14.38
C ASP A 585 7.03 7.26 -13.78
N GLY A 586 7.55 6.13 -13.31
CA GLY A 586 6.75 5.04 -12.73
C GLY A 586 5.56 4.62 -13.59
N TRP A 587 4.37 4.55 -12.97
CA TRP A 587 3.14 4.15 -13.67
C TRP A 587 2.66 5.18 -14.69
N TRP A 588 3.01 6.46 -14.51
CA TRP A 588 2.46 7.52 -15.33
C TRP A 588 3.06 7.49 -16.74
N ALA A 589 4.31 7.03 -16.88
CA ALA A 589 4.95 6.87 -18.19
C ALA A 589 4.15 5.96 -19.14
N GLU A 590 3.70 4.80 -18.66
CA GLU A 590 2.89 3.85 -19.45
C GLU A 590 1.43 4.29 -19.59
N ALA A 591 0.86 4.94 -18.55
CA ALA A 591 -0.48 5.53 -18.64
C ALA A 591 -0.52 6.61 -19.75
N TRP A 592 0.48 7.50 -19.76
CA TRP A 592 0.63 8.57 -20.74
C TRP A 592 0.88 8.05 -22.15
N GLU A 593 1.76 7.06 -22.32
CA GLU A 593 2.00 6.41 -23.62
C GLU A 593 0.71 5.83 -24.22
N SER A 594 -0.18 5.33 -23.35
CA SER A 594 -1.46 4.74 -23.75
C SER A 594 -2.56 5.77 -24.04
N SER A 595 -2.36 7.05 -23.70
CA SER A 595 -3.25 8.13 -24.10
C SER A 595 -3.02 8.45 -25.58
N ASN A 596 -4.09 8.58 -26.37
CA ASN A 596 -3.96 8.95 -27.78
C ASN A 596 -3.20 10.29 -27.86
N LYS A 597 -1.97 10.25 -28.39
CA LYS A 597 -1.04 11.38 -28.52
C LYS A 597 -1.71 12.55 -29.25
N GLY A 598 -2.41 13.43 -28.53
CA GLY A 598 -3.14 14.56 -29.11
C GLY A 598 -4.41 15.01 -28.38
N SER A 599 -4.89 14.30 -27.36
CA SER A 599 -5.96 14.78 -26.47
C SER A 599 -5.46 14.81 -25.03
N ASP A 600 -5.76 15.88 -24.28
CA ASP A 600 -5.45 16.07 -22.86
C ASP A 600 -6.11 15.02 -21.91
N GLY A 601 -6.48 13.83 -22.41
CA GLY A 601 -7.61 13.06 -21.92
C GLY A 601 -7.51 12.53 -20.50
N PHE A 602 -6.31 12.42 -19.91
CA PHE A 602 -6.13 11.93 -18.54
C PHE A 602 -5.45 12.94 -17.59
N GLY A 603 -5.08 14.12 -18.09
CA GLY A 603 -4.28 15.11 -17.38
C GLY A 603 -3.05 15.57 -18.18
N TRP A 604 -1.93 15.81 -17.49
CA TRP A 604 -0.74 16.47 -18.05
C TRP A 604 0.57 15.77 -17.68
N ALA A 605 1.52 15.81 -18.63
CA ALA A 605 2.90 15.39 -18.41
C ALA A 605 3.79 16.59 -18.06
N ILE A 606 4.59 16.46 -17.00
CA ILE A 606 5.61 17.45 -16.61
C ILE A 606 6.92 17.08 -17.32
N GLY A 607 7.43 18.01 -18.12
CA GLY A 607 8.67 17.82 -18.90
C GLY A 607 8.50 16.87 -20.08
N ASP A 608 9.63 16.47 -20.68
CA ASP A 608 9.69 15.65 -21.89
C ASP A 608 10.19 14.21 -21.64
N GLY A 609 10.30 13.81 -20.36
CA GLY A 609 10.74 12.47 -19.96
C GLY A 609 12.24 12.23 -20.08
N LYS A 610 13.06 13.26 -20.28
CA LYS A 610 14.53 13.13 -20.26
C LYS A 610 15.07 12.84 -18.86
N VAL A 611 16.20 12.16 -18.80
CA VAL A 611 17.05 12.08 -17.61
C VAL A 611 18.13 13.14 -17.75
N TYR A 612 18.29 13.96 -16.72
CA TYR A 612 19.24 15.07 -16.72
C TYR A 612 20.48 14.69 -15.90
N GLU A 613 21.66 15.16 -16.31
CA GLU A 613 22.90 14.93 -15.57
C GLU A 613 22.98 15.81 -14.31
N SER A 614 22.43 17.03 -14.35
CA SER A 614 22.39 17.96 -13.22
C SER A 614 20.99 18.02 -12.61
N PRO A 615 20.83 17.71 -11.31
CA PRO A 615 19.59 17.90 -10.58
C PRO A 615 19.10 19.36 -10.59
N GLU A 616 20.01 20.33 -10.60
CA GLU A 616 19.70 21.76 -10.62
C GLU A 616 19.04 22.15 -11.95
N VAL A 617 19.63 21.73 -13.06
CA VAL A 617 19.06 21.95 -14.41
C VAL A 617 17.69 21.28 -14.54
N GLN A 618 17.56 20.04 -14.04
CA GLN A 618 16.27 19.35 -14.04
C GLN A 618 15.21 20.12 -13.26
N ASN A 619 15.54 20.59 -12.05
CA ASN A 619 14.62 21.34 -11.22
C ASN A 619 14.23 22.68 -11.86
N GLU A 620 15.15 23.37 -12.52
CA GLU A 620 14.86 24.61 -13.26
C GLU A 620 13.90 24.36 -14.43
N VAL A 621 14.19 23.36 -15.26
CA VAL A 621 13.36 23.04 -16.44
C VAL A 621 11.97 22.56 -16.03
N GLU A 622 11.89 21.62 -15.09
CA GLU A 622 10.61 21.03 -14.72
C GLU A 622 9.77 21.94 -13.82
N SER A 623 10.37 22.81 -13.00
CA SER A 623 9.59 23.84 -12.28
C SER A 623 8.94 24.84 -13.24
N ARG A 624 9.67 25.28 -14.28
CA ARG A 624 9.09 26.11 -15.36
C ARG A 624 7.97 25.40 -16.09
N ALA A 625 8.15 24.11 -16.43
CA ALA A 625 7.12 23.31 -17.07
C ALA A 625 5.85 23.22 -16.21
N ILE A 626 5.98 23.07 -14.88
CA ILE A 626 4.82 23.08 -13.97
C ILE A 626 4.09 24.43 -14.03
N TYR A 627 4.80 25.56 -13.96
CA TYR A 627 4.15 26.87 -14.05
C TYR A 627 3.47 27.09 -15.40
N GLU A 628 4.11 26.68 -16.50
CA GLU A 628 3.55 26.77 -17.85
C GLU A 628 2.26 25.95 -17.97
N LEU A 629 2.25 24.71 -17.47
CA LEU A 629 1.05 23.88 -17.44
C LEU A 629 -0.08 24.53 -16.63
N LEU A 630 0.24 25.09 -15.45
CA LEU A 630 -0.72 25.77 -14.61
C LEU A 630 -1.36 26.97 -15.33
N GLU A 631 -0.54 27.85 -15.89
CA GLU A 631 -1.00 29.11 -16.49
C GLU A 631 -1.65 28.92 -17.86
N ALA A 632 -1.11 28.04 -18.71
CA ALA A 632 -1.54 27.90 -20.10
C ALA A 632 -2.68 26.88 -20.30
N SER A 633 -2.81 25.89 -19.40
CA SER A 633 -3.75 24.77 -19.60
C SER A 633 -4.64 24.52 -18.38
N ILE A 634 -4.06 24.14 -17.23
CA ILE A 634 -4.82 23.64 -16.08
C ILE A 634 -5.79 24.69 -15.54
N ILE A 635 -5.31 25.90 -15.22
CA ILE A 635 -6.14 26.95 -14.62
C ILE A 635 -7.19 27.45 -15.61
N PRO A 636 -6.85 27.83 -16.87
CA PRO A 636 -7.85 28.24 -17.85
C PRO A 636 -8.95 27.19 -18.06
N LEU A 637 -8.59 25.90 -18.15
CA LEU A 637 -9.54 24.84 -18.43
C LEU A 637 -10.52 24.59 -17.28
N PHE A 638 -10.07 24.71 -16.03
CA PHE A 638 -10.93 24.56 -14.85
C PHE A 638 -11.94 25.71 -14.71
N TYR A 639 -11.53 26.91 -15.08
CA TYR A 639 -12.36 28.13 -14.98
C TYR A 639 -13.17 28.44 -16.26
N ASP A 640 -12.93 27.73 -17.37
CA ASP A 640 -13.77 27.74 -18.59
C ASP A 640 -15.12 27.06 -18.31
N ARG A 641 -16.03 27.80 -17.67
CA ARG A 641 -17.35 27.34 -17.22
C ARG A 641 -18.47 27.87 -18.11
N ASP A 642 -19.47 27.03 -18.36
CA ASP A 642 -20.69 27.41 -19.07
C ASP A 642 -21.63 28.28 -18.19
N GLU A 643 -22.79 28.64 -18.73
CA GLU A 643 -23.82 29.44 -18.02
C GLU A 643 -24.34 28.77 -16.74
N LYS A 644 -24.20 27.44 -16.61
CA LYS A 644 -24.55 26.66 -15.41
C LYS A 644 -23.39 26.52 -14.43
N GLY A 645 -22.22 27.12 -14.73
CA GLY A 645 -21.02 27.02 -13.90
C GLY A 645 -20.28 25.68 -14.05
N ILE A 646 -20.47 24.94 -15.14
CA ILE A 646 -19.89 23.61 -15.36
C ILE A 646 -18.70 23.71 -16.35
N PRO A 647 -17.50 23.21 -15.99
CA PRO A 647 -16.36 23.19 -16.90
C PRO A 647 -16.42 21.97 -17.83
N ARG A 648 -17.16 22.09 -18.94
CA ARG A 648 -17.50 20.95 -19.84
C ARG A 648 -16.28 20.17 -20.32
N LYS A 649 -15.21 20.86 -20.72
CA LYS A 649 -13.99 20.21 -21.19
C LYS A 649 -13.26 19.47 -20.06
N TRP A 650 -13.25 20.05 -18.87
CA TRP A 650 -12.70 19.40 -17.67
C TRP A 650 -13.47 18.13 -17.35
N VAL A 651 -14.80 18.20 -17.29
CA VAL A 651 -15.65 17.03 -17.01
C VAL A 651 -15.47 15.93 -18.06
N LYS A 652 -15.29 16.29 -19.33
CA LYS A 652 -14.92 15.33 -20.38
C LYS A 652 -13.61 14.61 -20.04
N MET A 653 -12.55 15.32 -19.64
CA MET A 653 -11.29 14.70 -19.20
C MET A 653 -11.48 13.82 -17.97
N MET A 654 -12.35 14.21 -17.02
CA MET A 654 -12.66 13.36 -15.86
C MET A 654 -13.24 12.02 -16.31
N LYS A 655 -14.21 12.04 -17.23
CA LYS A 655 -14.83 10.82 -17.80
C LYS A 655 -13.83 9.97 -18.57
N GLU A 656 -12.95 10.58 -19.36
CA GLU A 656 -11.89 9.90 -20.09
C GLU A 656 -10.89 9.24 -19.12
N ALA A 657 -10.48 9.93 -18.04
CA ALA A 657 -9.62 9.36 -17.00
C ALA A 657 -10.26 8.14 -16.32
N ILE A 658 -11.53 8.24 -15.91
CA ILE A 658 -12.26 7.14 -15.26
C ILE A 658 -12.39 5.94 -16.20
N SER A 659 -12.88 6.16 -17.42
CA SER A 659 -13.14 5.08 -18.40
C SER A 659 -11.87 4.46 -18.97
N GLY A 660 -10.81 5.26 -19.18
CA GLY A 660 -9.58 4.83 -19.84
C GLY A 660 -8.52 4.26 -18.91
N LEU A 661 -8.36 4.83 -17.70
CA LEU A 661 -7.36 4.39 -16.73
C LEU A 661 -7.94 3.43 -15.68
N GLY A 662 -9.22 3.58 -15.32
CA GLY A 662 -9.93 2.71 -14.38
C GLY A 662 -9.66 1.21 -14.59
N PRO A 663 -9.96 0.63 -15.76
CA PRO A 663 -9.77 -0.81 -16.00
C PRO A 663 -8.30 -1.25 -16.02
N LYS A 664 -7.37 -0.34 -16.38
CA LYS A 664 -5.94 -0.67 -16.54
C LYS A 664 -5.19 -0.73 -15.22
N PHE A 665 -5.62 0.00 -14.19
CA PHE A 665 -4.86 0.17 -12.95
C PHE A 665 -5.60 -0.36 -11.71
N THR A 666 -6.37 -1.45 -11.87
CA THR A 666 -6.97 -2.19 -10.75
C THR A 666 -6.01 -3.25 -10.20
N THR A 667 -6.08 -3.51 -8.90
CA THR A 667 -5.40 -4.69 -8.32
C THR A 667 -6.00 -6.00 -8.83
N ASP A 668 -7.26 -6.02 -9.27
CA ASP A 668 -7.84 -7.23 -9.86
C ASP A 668 -7.10 -7.65 -11.14
N ARG A 669 -6.85 -6.69 -12.05
CA ARG A 669 -6.03 -6.91 -13.25
C ARG A 669 -4.62 -7.38 -12.86
N MET A 670 -4.00 -6.70 -11.90
CA MET A 670 -2.67 -7.05 -11.38
C MET A 670 -2.60 -8.49 -10.84
N LEU A 671 -3.60 -8.91 -10.05
CA LEU A 671 -3.66 -10.25 -9.47
C LEU A 671 -3.89 -11.32 -10.52
N LYS A 672 -4.72 -11.04 -11.54
CA LYS A 672 -4.90 -11.95 -12.70
C LYS A 672 -3.58 -12.16 -13.44
N GLU A 673 -2.82 -11.10 -13.69
CA GLU A 673 -1.48 -11.19 -14.28
C GLU A 673 -0.49 -11.99 -13.41
N TYR A 674 -0.52 -11.83 -12.08
CA TYR A 674 0.27 -12.67 -11.19
C TYR A 674 -0.16 -14.13 -11.25
N VAL A 675 -1.46 -14.42 -11.21
CA VAL A 675 -1.97 -15.80 -11.28
C VAL A 675 -1.54 -16.45 -12.59
N GLU A 676 -1.79 -15.79 -13.72
CA GLU A 676 -1.52 -16.31 -15.06
C GLU A 676 -0.02 -16.41 -15.38
N GLY A 677 0.76 -15.38 -15.03
CA GLY A 677 2.17 -15.25 -15.43
C GLY A 677 3.20 -15.66 -14.39
N PHE A 678 2.81 -15.83 -13.13
CA PHE A 678 3.75 -16.06 -12.03
C PHE A 678 3.37 -17.27 -11.17
N TYR A 679 2.10 -17.40 -10.78
CA TYR A 679 1.70 -18.44 -9.83
C TYR A 679 1.35 -19.76 -10.50
N MET A 680 0.59 -19.73 -11.59
CA MET A 680 0.09 -20.95 -12.27
C MET A 680 0.98 -21.42 -13.42
N VAL A 681 2.02 -20.66 -13.77
CA VAL A 681 2.99 -21.05 -14.81
C VAL A 681 3.64 -22.38 -14.42
N ASP A 682 3.62 -23.33 -15.35
CA ASP A 682 4.12 -24.70 -15.20
C ASP A 682 3.39 -25.57 -14.15
N ARG A 683 2.28 -25.08 -13.58
CA ARG A 683 1.44 -25.79 -12.58
C ARG A 683 0.04 -26.15 -13.11
N THR A 684 -0.12 -26.18 -14.42
CA THR A 684 -1.40 -26.54 -15.07
C THR A 684 -1.72 -28.02 -14.95
N ASP A 685 -0.72 -28.87 -14.74
CA ASP A 685 -0.88 -30.29 -14.42
C ASP A 685 -0.76 -30.50 -12.91
N ASP A 686 -1.68 -31.26 -12.32
CA ASP A 686 -1.81 -31.56 -10.87
C ASP A 686 -0.62 -32.38 -10.27
N LYS A 687 0.58 -32.28 -10.83
CA LYS A 687 1.71 -33.18 -10.55
C LYS A 687 2.97 -32.53 -10.00
N ILE A 688 2.97 -31.25 -9.64
CA ILE A 688 4.04 -30.72 -8.79
C ILE A 688 3.61 -30.87 -7.33
N LEU A 689 3.62 -32.12 -6.86
CA LEU A 689 3.63 -32.45 -5.44
C LEU A 689 5.08 -32.31 -4.96
N VAL A 690 5.33 -31.32 -4.10
CA VAL A 690 6.53 -31.26 -3.24
C VAL A 690 6.10 -31.57 -1.83
#